data_AF-A0AAW0EZ57-F1
#
_entry.id   AF-A0AAW0EZ57-F1
#
_cell.length_a   1.000
_cell.length_b   1.000
_cell.length_c   1.000
_cell.angle_alpha   90.00
_cell.angle_beta   90.00
_cell.angle_gamma   90.00
#
_symmetry.space_group_name_H-M   'P 1'
#
loop_
_entity.id
_entity.type
_entity.pdbx_description
1 polymer ?
#
loop_
_entity_poly.entity_id
_entity_poly.type
_entity_poly.pdbx_seq_one_letter_code
_entity_poly.pdbx_strand_id
1 'polypeptide(L)'
;MRHVSCGRVVAAGALMCIAVFATVGVCVDSVELAGSVFDFAGWNANSEQGTYSSCTVTNGFFTIRGNPSSLSESPTLPAGAVSITELQLSNGYIVINQFLPANSIITIDHASGRITAGMPLLDASTVDFANGLKIVVSDSTVEWATAQSGQSVVSTPSNIRTSSALFVLGVTATRAASMVAIPNPEIRLGGTSVVAVDYATCTGCTDGLVYFGAATQIWESSMLRISHSRISGAVGTPLIGVAPAVTVSVTSSLLIVENVSAPQSNLVSGTVSVDSLSTATLRAVTLANIGAQVTGKVTAQLLTAADIAQQIPSIDEKPSSGCAAACVPPAAAGGDCKCVCGANMPHMNFCTAMADPYASYVFKDCSSGCSTCKNETACSQCRAGFQIQQDMTCALIGTDCKVQNCSNCSPQGVCLTCEDGFGLTAAGACVPCGVPGCKNCPVDANICKTCLNGAAPVDNTCACTVPHCVSCPSSAGTCSACAEGYGLVNNVCERCSDPNCIRCDGNVNKCTDCAATYYVTPQGTCAQGSCKIPHCELCDPANPSRCQRCTSPYLVDSYDGLCRLATDCAVPQCKQCVAGTSRKCEKCNDGYDLSSDRTACNTPTPPCDVQHCQKCVDGDRTRCAYCNTGYYVSQGRCLPVQACYVANCAQCMLSDSAKCSTCMNGYLLTSSYHCVSQRIINGAAAPRALWVAAAVLLASAATYLA
;
A
#
# COMPACT_ATOMS: atom_id res chain seq x y z
N MET A 1 -13.83 -49.16 -22.15
CA MET A 1 -14.82 -50.22 -21.82
C MET A 1 -14.46 -50.87 -20.49
N ARG A 2 -15.13 -50.47 -19.41
CA ARG A 2 -15.52 -51.28 -18.23
C ARG A 2 -16.23 -50.34 -17.25
N HIS A 3 -17.53 -50.58 -17.07
CA HIS A 3 -18.41 -49.87 -16.16
C HIS A 3 -18.16 -50.31 -14.71
N VAL A 4 -18.16 -49.35 -13.78
CA VAL A 4 -18.57 -49.59 -12.39
C VAL A 4 -19.62 -48.53 -12.04
N SER A 5 -20.81 -49.03 -11.69
CA SER A 5 -22.00 -48.32 -11.26
C SER A 5 -21.88 -47.84 -9.81
N CYS A 6 -22.35 -46.64 -9.51
CA CYS A 6 -22.83 -46.32 -8.16
C CYS A 6 -24.23 -45.70 -8.23
N GLY A 7 -25.08 -46.17 -7.32
CA GLY A 7 -26.53 -46.11 -7.39
C GLY A 7 -27.16 -44.76 -7.08
N ARG A 8 -28.39 -44.64 -7.58
CA ARG A 8 -29.35 -43.56 -7.37
C ARG A 8 -29.69 -43.38 -5.88
N VAL A 9 -29.61 -42.14 -5.40
CA VAL A 9 -30.60 -41.58 -4.47
C VAL A 9 -31.29 -40.43 -5.22
N VAL A 10 -32.61 -40.53 -5.33
CA VAL A 10 -33.51 -39.56 -5.98
C VAL A 10 -34.35 -38.89 -4.91
N ALA A 11 -34.28 -37.55 -4.84
CA ALA A 11 -35.38 -36.62 -4.55
C ALA A 11 -34.81 -35.18 -4.64
N ALA A 12 -34.77 -34.57 -5.82
CA ALA A 12 -35.83 -33.79 -6.46
C ALA A 12 -35.89 -32.33 -5.96
N GLY A 13 -35.37 -31.41 -6.77
CA GLY A 13 -35.43 -29.96 -6.56
C GLY A 13 -34.76 -29.13 -7.67
N ALA A 14 -35.30 -29.22 -8.89
CA ALA A 14 -35.22 -28.30 -10.04
C ALA A 14 -33.84 -27.84 -10.62
N LEU A 15 -33.68 -28.16 -11.91
CA LEU A 15 -32.59 -27.79 -12.82
C LEU A 15 -32.56 -26.29 -13.16
N MET A 16 -31.34 -25.74 -13.27
CA MET A 16 -30.93 -25.03 -14.48
C MET A 16 -29.63 -25.66 -15.02
N CYS A 17 -29.74 -26.29 -16.19
CA CYS A 17 -28.58 -26.62 -17.02
C CYS A 17 -28.09 -25.34 -17.71
N ILE A 18 -26.90 -24.87 -17.35
CA ILE A 18 -26.06 -24.09 -18.24
C ILE A 18 -24.75 -24.86 -18.37
N ALA A 19 -24.59 -25.58 -19.46
CA ALA A 19 -23.27 -25.87 -19.97
C ALA A 19 -22.81 -24.59 -20.68
N VAL A 20 -21.65 -24.04 -20.28
CA VAL A 20 -20.64 -23.37 -21.15
C VAL A 20 -19.70 -22.48 -20.31
N PHE A 21 -18.40 -22.73 -20.52
CA PHE A 21 -17.15 -22.04 -20.14
C PHE A 21 -16.57 -22.15 -18.71
N ALA A 22 -15.31 -22.60 -18.70
CA ALA A 22 -14.44 -22.77 -17.56
C ALA A 22 -14.07 -21.41 -16.94
N THR A 23 -14.67 -21.12 -15.79
CA THR A 23 -14.17 -20.20 -14.78
C THR A 23 -14.62 -20.76 -13.44
N VAL A 24 -13.84 -21.66 -12.85
CA VAL A 24 -14.08 -22.09 -11.46
C VAL A 24 -12.93 -21.57 -10.61
N GLY A 25 -13.15 -20.38 -10.06
CA GLY A 25 -12.31 -19.77 -9.05
C GLY A 25 -13.20 -18.84 -8.24
N VAL A 26 -14.04 -19.41 -7.37
CA VAL A 26 -14.76 -18.64 -6.35
C VAL A 26 -14.83 -19.48 -5.09
N CYS A 27 -14.28 -18.94 -4.00
CA CYS A 27 -14.70 -19.34 -2.67
C CYS A 27 -15.13 -18.09 -1.92
N VAL A 28 -16.39 -18.13 -1.50
CA VAL A 28 -17.06 -17.33 -0.46
C VAL A 28 -17.86 -18.40 0.29
N ASP A 29 -17.68 -18.51 1.61
CA ASP A 29 -18.13 -19.58 2.53
C ASP A 29 -17.18 -20.80 2.69
N SER A 30 -16.00 -20.60 3.29
CA SER A 30 -15.20 -21.63 4.01
C SER A 30 -15.08 -23.01 3.35
N VAL A 31 -14.85 -23.06 2.03
CA VAL A 31 -14.78 -24.31 1.26
C VAL A 31 -13.46 -25.04 1.55
N GLU A 32 -13.55 -26.36 1.72
CA GLU A 32 -12.41 -27.26 1.93
C GLU A 32 -11.72 -27.59 0.59
N LEU A 33 -10.41 -27.33 0.50
CA LEU A 33 -9.59 -27.58 -0.69
C LEU A 33 -8.77 -28.88 -0.61
N ALA A 34 -8.71 -29.56 0.54
CA ALA A 34 -7.93 -30.80 0.65
C ALA A 34 -8.36 -31.85 -0.40
N GLY A 35 -7.37 -32.36 -1.15
CA GLY A 35 -7.58 -33.34 -2.23
C GLY A 35 -8.05 -32.75 -3.56
N SER A 36 -8.35 -31.45 -3.63
CA SER A 36 -8.67 -30.78 -4.88
C SER A 36 -7.42 -30.42 -5.69
N VAL A 37 -7.61 -30.27 -7.01
CA VAL A 37 -6.53 -29.98 -7.97
C VAL A 37 -6.96 -28.83 -8.86
N PHE A 38 -6.14 -27.77 -8.91
CA PHE A 38 -6.14 -26.82 -10.02
C PHE A 38 -5.16 -27.31 -11.07
N ASP A 39 -5.65 -27.60 -12.27
CA ASP A 39 -4.89 -28.31 -13.29
C ASP A 39 -4.70 -27.42 -14.52
N PHE A 40 -3.45 -27.15 -14.88
CA PHE A 40 -3.08 -26.50 -16.13
C PHE A 40 -2.99 -27.50 -17.30
N ALA A 41 -3.29 -28.79 -17.09
CA ALA A 41 -3.31 -29.77 -18.16
C ALA A 41 -4.45 -29.50 -19.17
N GLY A 42 -4.08 -29.26 -20.44
CA GLY A 42 -5.03 -28.95 -21.52
C GLY A 42 -5.24 -27.46 -21.78
N TRP A 43 -4.47 -26.61 -21.11
CA TRP A 43 -4.53 -25.16 -21.26
C TRP A 43 -4.33 -24.70 -22.72
N ASN A 44 -5.17 -23.75 -23.14
CA ASN A 44 -5.24 -23.20 -24.50
C ASN A 44 -5.35 -21.66 -24.47
N ALA A 45 -5.71 -21.02 -25.59
CA ALA A 45 -5.68 -19.56 -25.75
C ALA A 45 -6.57 -18.75 -24.78
N ASN A 46 -7.44 -19.40 -23.99
CA ASN A 46 -8.19 -18.74 -22.92
C ASN A 46 -7.38 -18.77 -21.62
N SER A 47 -7.19 -17.62 -20.97
CA SER A 47 -6.45 -17.54 -19.69
C SER A 47 -7.12 -18.37 -18.61
N GLU A 48 -6.44 -19.40 -18.09
CA GLU A 48 -6.87 -20.10 -16.88
C GLU A 48 -6.33 -19.34 -15.67
N GLN A 49 -7.25 -18.68 -14.96
CA GLN A 49 -6.98 -18.01 -13.69
C GLN A 49 -7.72 -18.74 -12.57
N GLY A 50 -7.02 -19.07 -11.50
CA GLY A 50 -7.60 -19.57 -10.25
C GLY A 50 -7.58 -18.46 -9.21
N THR A 51 -8.72 -18.11 -8.64
CA THR A 51 -8.80 -17.23 -7.47
C THR A 51 -9.52 -17.96 -6.35
N TYR A 52 -8.87 -18.09 -5.21
CA TYR A 52 -9.35 -18.76 -4.02
C TYR A 52 -9.28 -17.76 -2.87
N SER A 53 -10.38 -17.58 -2.14
CA SER A 53 -10.43 -16.62 -1.03
C SER A 53 -11.13 -17.25 0.16
N SER A 54 -10.58 -17.06 1.35
CA SER A 54 -11.14 -17.53 2.62
C SER A 54 -11.41 -19.05 2.63
N CYS A 55 -10.57 -19.83 1.96
CA CYS A 55 -10.65 -21.30 1.87
C CYS A 55 -10.01 -21.99 3.08
N THR A 56 -10.28 -23.29 3.26
CA THR A 56 -9.61 -24.12 4.28
C THR A 56 -8.89 -25.32 3.65
N VAL A 57 -7.75 -25.74 4.22
CA VAL A 57 -7.14 -27.06 3.97
C VAL A 57 -7.00 -27.83 5.28
N THR A 58 -7.76 -28.92 5.41
CA THR A 58 -7.79 -29.75 6.61
C THR A 58 -7.22 -31.15 6.32
N ASN A 59 -6.21 -31.56 7.08
CA ASN A 59 -5.64 -32.92 7.05
C ASN A 59 -5.38 -33.46 5.62
N GLY A 60 -4.69 -32.68 4.78
CA GLY A 60 -4.45 -33.01 3.37
C GLY A 60 -3.72 -31.90 2.64
N PHE A 61 -3.82 -31.90 1.31
CA PHE A 61 -3.19 -30.86 0.49
C PHE A 61 -4.02 -30.44 -0.71
N PHE A 62 -3.86 -29.17 -1.09
CA PHE A 62 -4.35 -28.62 -2.35
C PHE A 62 -3.25 -28.71 -3.41
N THR A 63 -3.57 -29.17 -4.62
CA THR A 63 -2.56 -29.33 -5.69
C THR A 63 -2.74 -28.29 -6.79
N ILE A 64 -1.67 -27.61 -7.16
CA ILE A 64 -1.54 -26.84 -8.40
C ILE A 64 -0.66 -27.66 -9.34
N ARG A 65 -1.26 -28.23 -10.38
CA ARG A 65 -0.61 -29.19 -11.27
C ARG A 65 -0.36 -28.59 -12.66
N GLY A 66 0.88 -28.70 -13.12
CA GLY A 66 1.31 -28.37 -14.49
C GLY A 66 1.08 -29.49 -15.51
N ASN A 67 1.69 -29.37 -16.68
CA ASN A 67 1.76 -30.47 -17.65
C ASN A 67 2.85 -31.48 -17.23
N PRO A 68 2.64 -32.80 -17.32
CA PRO A 68 3.61 -33.79 -16.87
C PRO A 68 4.85 -33.98 -17.77
N SER A 69 4.83 -33.51 -19.01
CA SER A 69 5.87 -33.81 -20.00
C SER A 69 6.68 -32.59 -20.40
N SER A 70 6.01 -31.55 -20.90
CA SER A 70 6.63 -30.28 -21.30
C SER A 70 5.54 -29.24 -21.57
N LEU A 71 5.94 -27.98 -21.69
CA LEU A 71 5.04 -26.91 -22.12
C LEU A 71 5.28 -26.56 -23.58
N SER A 72 4.23 -26.02 -24.20
CA SER A 72 4.38 -25.26 -25.43
C SER A 72 5.01 -23.91 -25.09
N GLU A 73 6.21 -23.62 -25.59
CA GLU A 73 6.83 -22.28 -25.56
C GLU A 73 6.09 -21.28 -26.47
N SER A 74 4.83 -21.56 -26.82
CA SER A 74 4.09 -20.72 -27.75
C SER A 74 3.86 -19.34 -27.13
N PRO A 75 4.41 -18.27 -27.72
CA PRO A 75 4.24 -16.90 -27.21
C PRO A 75 2.79 -16.40 -27.35
N THR A 76 1.90 -17.22 -27.92
CA THR A 76 0.47 -16.93 -28.07
C THR A 76 -0.37 -17.37 -26.87
N LEU A 77 0.18 -18.17 -25.95
CA LEU A 77 -0.54 -18.55 -24.74
C LEU A 77 -0.41 -17.42 -23.69
N PRO A 78 -1.50 -17.04 -23.00
CA PRO A 78 -1.46 -16.05 -21.91
C PRO A 78 -0.58 -16.55 -20.76
N ALA A 79 -0.38 -15.79 -19.68
CA ALA A 79 0.26 -16.30 -18.47
C ALA A 79 -0.74 -17.06 -17.58
N GLY A 80 -0.31 -18.13 -16.90
CA GLY A 80 -1.11 -18.80 -15.87
C GLY A 80 -1.12 -17.99 -14.57
N ALA A 81 -2.26 -17.91 -13.87
CA ALA A 81 -2.32 -17.20 -12.60
C ALA A 81 -3.15 -17.95 -11.56
N VAL A 82 -2.59 -18.17 -10.36
CA VAL A 82 -3.33 -18.69 -9.21
C VAL A 82 -3.12 -17.76 -8.03
N SER A 83 -4.19 -17.21 -7.49
CA SER A 83 -4.18 -16.35 -6.31
C SER A 83 -4.98 -17.01 -5.20
N ILE A 84 -4.38 -17.18 -4.03
CA ILE A 84 -5.02 -17.71 -2.84
C ILE A 84 -4.90 -16.66 -1.73
N THR A 85 -6.02 -16.16 -1.22
CA THR A 85 -6.08 -15.17 -0.15
C THR A 85 -6.80 -15.72 1.08
N GLU A 86 -6.34 -15.34 2.28
CA GLU A 86 -6.97 -15.70 3.56
C GLU A 86 -7.11 -17.22 3.80
N LEU A 87 -6.16 -18.02 3.32
CA LEU A 87 -6.20 -19.47 3.45
C LEU A 87 -6.08 -19.91 4.92
N GLN A 88 -7.04 -20.72 5.40
CA GLN A 88 -7.01 -21.33 6.72
C GLN A 88 -6.43 -22.75 6.66
N LEU A 89 -5.48 -23.07 7.52
CA LEU A 89 -4.77 -24.34 7.53
C LEU A 89 -5.01 -25.07 8.84
N SER A 90 -5.51 -26.30 8.74
CA SER A 90 -5.72 -27.20 9.89
C SER A 90 -5.03 -28.54 9.62
N ASN A 91 -3.70 -28.54 9.81
CA ASN A 91 -2.81 -29.59 9.34
C ASN A 91 -2.93 -29.81 7.82
N GLY A 92 -2.94 -28.72 7.07
CA GLY A 92 -2.98 -28.71 5.60
C GLY A 92 -1.70 -28.16 5.00
N TYR A 93 -1.50 -28.34 3.70
CA TYR A 93 -0.43 -27.71 2.92
C TYR A 93 -0.79 -27.63 1.42
N ILE A 94 0.08 -27.05 0.60
CA ILE A 94 -0.11 -26.90 -0.84
C ILE A 94 1.03 -27.60 -1.57
N VAL A 95 0.72 -28.26 -2.68
CA VAL A 95 1.69 -28.88 -3.59
C VAL A 95 1.65 -28.15 -4.93
N ILE A 96 2.82 -27.78 -5.45
CA ILE A 96 3.01 -27.30 -6.82
C ILE A 96 3.95 -28.26 -7.53
N ASN A 97 3.54 -28.80 -8.67
CA ASN A 97 4.34 -29.78 -9.39
C ASN A 97 4.25 -29.66 -10.92
N GLN A 98 5.20 -30.32 -11.58
CA GLN A 98 5.27 -30.46 -13.04
C GLN A 98 5.57 -29.13 -13.76
N PHE A 99 5.31 -29.06 -15.07
CA PHE A 99 5.65 -27.91 -15.90
C PHE A 99 4.49 -26.90 -15.93
N LEU A 100 4.64 -25.77 -15.22
CA LEU A 100 3.68 -24.66 -15.22
C LEU A 100 3.90 -23.71 -16.39
N PRO A 101 2.85 -23.17 -17.01
CA PRO A 101 2.96 -22.18 -18.05
C PRO A 101 4.03 -21.10 -17.90
N ALA A 102 4.61 -20.68 -19.04
CA ALA A 102 5.55 -19.56 -19.06
C ALA A 102 4.92 -18.30 -18.43
N ASN A 103 5.73 -17.58 -17.66
CA ASN A 103 5.34 -16.38 -16.91
C ASN A 103 4.21 -16.60 -15.88
N SER A 104 4.00 -17.85 -15.43
CA SER A 104 2.99 -18.13 -14.40
C SER A 104 3.24 -17.35 -13.11
N ILE A 105 2.16 -16.92 -12.47
CA ILE A 105 2.22 -16.25 -11.16
C ILE A 105 1.36 -17.03 -10.17
N ILE A 106 1.97 -17.53 -9.11
CA ILE A 106 1.29 -18.18 -7.98
C ILE A 106 1.46 -17.30 -6.75
N THR A 107 0.35 -16.82 -6.20
CA THR A 107 0.33 -15.93 -5.03
C THR A 107 -0.42 -16.60 -3.89
N ILE A 108 0.19 -16.67 -2.72
CA ILE A 108 -0.42 -17.07 -1.44
C ILE A 108 -0.32 -15.88 -0.50
N ASP A 109 -1.46 -15.34 -0.08
CA ASP A 109 -1.55 -14.11 0.70
C ASP A 109 -2.43 -14.32 1.93
N HIS A 110 -1.97 -13.90 3.11
CA HIS A 110 -2.65 -14.13 4.40
C HIS A 110 -3.01 -15.59 4.69
N ALA A 111 -2.15 -16.56 4.33
CA ALA A 111 -2.33 -17.92 4.81
C ALA A 111 -2.07 -17.98 6.32
N SER A 112 -2.92 -18.67 7.06
CA SER A 112 -2.80 -18.78 8.51
C SER A 112 -3.23 -20.14 9.05
N GLY A 113 -2.64 -20.54 10.18
CA GLY A 113 -2.99 -21.77 10.88
C GLY A 113 -1.86 -22.78 10.92
N ARG A 114 -2.22 -24.05 11.10
CA ARG A 114 -1.27 -25.15 11.37
C ARG A 114 -0.99 -25.98 10.14
N ILE A 115 0.29 -26.26 9.91
CA ILE A 115 0.79 -27.10 8.80
C ILE A 115 0.96 -28.54 9.25
N THR A 116 0.87 -29.48 8.30
CA THR A 116 1.21 -30.89 8.52
C THR A 116 2.66 -31.03 9.00
N ALA A 117 2.87 -31.85 10.03
CA ALA A 117 4.19 -32.11 10.58
C ALA A 117 5.14 -32.69 9.52
N GLY A 118 6.34 -32.10 9.39
CA GLY A 118 7.38 -32.55 8.45
C GLY A 118 7.18 -32.07 7.01
N MET A 119 6.07 -31.37 6.73
CA MET A 119 5.77 -30.81 5.41
C MET A 119 5.96 -29.30 5.40
N PRO A 120 6.30 -28.69 4.26
CA PRO A 120 6.26 -27.25 4.09
C PRO A 120 4.83 -26.72 3.97
N LEU A 121 4.61 -25.42 4.14
CA LEU A 121 3.34 -24.77 3.71
C LEU A 121 3.15 -24.97 2.20
N LEU A 122 4.21 -24.73 1.43
CA LEU A 122 4.25 -24.90 -0.01
C LEU A 122 5.34 -25.88 -0.42
N ASP A 123 4.94 -27.06 -0.87
CA ASP A 123 5.83 -28.05 -1.49
C ASP A 123 5.90 -27.79 -3.00
N ALA A 124 6.92 -27.04 -3.42
CA ALA A 124 7.26 -26.79 -4.80
C ALA A 124 8.47 -27.63 -5.26
N SER A 125 8.84 -28.67 -4.53
CA SER A 125 10.08 -29.43 -4.79
C SER A 125 10.10 -30.18 -6.12
N THR A 126 8.93 -30.35 -6.76
CA THR A 126 8.75 -31.10 -8.02
C THR A 126 8.20 -30.26 -9.17
N VAL A 127 8.14 -28.94 -9.02
CA VAL A 127 7.80 -28.01 -10.12
C VAL A 127 9.04 -27.75 -10.98
N ASP A 128 8.86 -27.55 -12.29
CA ASP A 128 9.91 -26.93 -13.11
C ASP A 128 9.92 -25.41 -12.87
N PHE A 129 10.85 -24.93 -12.03
CA PHE A 129 10.93 -23.53 -11.63
C PHE A 129 11.73 -22.71 -12.68
N ALA A 130 11.12 -22.54 -13.84
CA ALA A 130 11.72 -21.93 -15.02
C ALA A 130 10.74 -21.01 -15.77
N ASN A 131 11.23 -20.38 -16.84
CA ASN A 131 10.50 -19.60 -17.83
C ASN A 131 9.59 -18.51 -17.24
N GLY A 132 10.12 -17.71 -16.31
CA GLY A 132 9.38 -16.59 -15.72
C GLY A 132 8.39 -16.99 -14.63
N LEU A 133 8.45 -18.22 -14.10
CA LEU A 133 7.60 -18.61 -12.96
C LEU A 133 7.87 -17.69 -11.77
N LYS A 134 6.80 -17.12 -11.21
CA LYS A 134 6.85 -16.30 -10.00
C LYS A 134 5.98 -16.92 -8.91
N ILE A 135 6.58 -17.23 -7.77
CA ILE A 135 5.87 -17.65 -6.56
C ILE A 135 6.02 -16.56 -5.51
N VAL A 136 4.90 -16.08 -4.96
CA VAL A 136 4.86 -15.06 -3.92
C VAL A 136 4.08 -15.61 -2.74
N VAL A 137 4.70 -15.64 -1.56
CA VAL A 137 4.03 -15.89 -0.28
C VAL A 137 4.11 -14.61 0.54
N SER A 138 2.98 -14.00 0.85
CA SER A 138 2.90 -12.72 1.56
C SER A 138 2.00 -12.76 2.79
N ASP A 139 2.33 -11.93 3.79
CA ASP A 139 1.48 -11.59 4.95
C ASP A 139 0.90 -12.80 5.70
N SER A 140 1.62 -13.92 5.71
CA SER A 140 1.12 -15.22 6.18
C SER A 140 1.66 -15.55 7.58
N THR A 141 0.84 -16.17 8.43
CA THR A 141 1.21 -16.56 9.81
C THR A 141 0.95 -18.04 10.05
N VAL A 142 2.00 -18.86 9.98
CA VAL A 142 1.90 -20.33 10.02
C VAL A 142 2.67 -20.94 11.18
N GLU A 143 2.17 -22.07 11.69
CA GLU A 143 2.83 -22.83 12.75
C GLU A 143 2.86 -24.35 12.50
N TRP A 144 3.85 -25.00 13.10
CA TRP A 144 3.93 -26.46 13.21
C TRP A 144 3.71 -26.89 14.66
N ALA A 145 3.13 -28.08 14.86
CA ALA A 145 2.90 -28.63 16.20
C ALA A 145 4.22 -28.83 16.99
N THR A 146 5.25 -29.32 16.30
CA THR A 146 6.59 -29.58 16.85
C THR A 146 7.63 -29.33 15.77
N ALA A 147 8.79 -28.79 16.13
CA ALA A 147 9.89 -28.57 15.19
C ALA A 147 10.47 -29.91 14.70
N GLN A 148 10.55 -30.09 13.38
CA GLN A 148 11.09 -31.28 12.70
C GLN A 148 11.73 -30.91 11.35
N SER A 149 12.58 -31.78 10.81
CA SER A 149 13.17 -31.60 9.48
C SER A 149 12.10 -31.53 8.38
N GLY A 150 12.36 -30.78 7.31
CA GLY A 150 11.47 -30.66 6.15
C GLY A 150 10.34 -29.64 6.32
N GLN A 151 10.21 -29.02 7.49
CA GLN A 151 9.25 -27.97 7.77
C GLN A 151 9.77 -26.62 7.26
N SER A 152 9.14 -26.08 6.22
CA SER A 152 9.46 -24.72 5.75
C SER A 152 8.23 -23.98 5.24
N VAL A 153 8.32 -22.66 5.04
CA VAL A 153 7.24 -21.95 4.35
C VAL A 153 7.20 -22.40 2.89
N VAL A 154 8.35 -22.47 2.24
CA VAL A 154 8.47 -22.98 0.87
C VAL A 154 9.61 -24.00 0.80
N SER A 155 9.36 -25.15 0.20
CA SER A 155 10.38 -26.10 -0.23
C SER A 155 10.49 -26.03 -1.75
N THR A 156 11.67 -25.70 -2.27
CA THR A 156 11.89 -25.44 -3.70
C THR A 156 12.56 -26.62 -4.40
N PRO A 157 12.50 -26.71 -5.74
CA PRO A 157 13.20 -27.74 -6.49
C PRO A 157 14.70 -27.41 -6.55
N SER A 158 15.46 -28.27 -7.22
CA SER A 158 16.90 -28.11 -7.41
C SER A 158 17.30 -26.96 -8.35
N ASN A 159 16.45 -26.49 -9.26
CA ASN A 159 16.86 -25.49 -10.25
C ASN A 159 15.83 -24.36 -10.39
N ILE A 160 16.23 -23.14 -10.01
CA ILE A 160 15.45 -21.91 -10.22
C ILE A 160 16.19 -21.11 -11.31
N ARG A 161 15.60 -21.00 -12.50
CA ARG A 161 16.31 -20.49 -13.68
C ARG A 161 15.44 -19.61 -14.58
N THR A 162 16.06 -19.03 -15.61
CA THR A 162 15.36 -18.36 -16.73
C THR A 162 14.36 -17.30 -16.25
N SER A 163 14.89 -16.32 -15.52
CA SER A 163 14.19 -15.15 -14.97
C SER A 163 13.01 -15.54 -14.09
N SER A 164 13.17 -16.55 -13.24
CA SER A 164 12.11 -16.97 -12.30
C SER A 164 12.33 -16.34 -10.93
N ALA A 165 11.28 -16.26 -10.11
CA ALA A 165 11.41 -15.65 -8.80
C ALA A 165 10.56 -16.32 -7.70
N LEU A 166 11.16 -16.44 -6.52
CA LEU A 166 10.49 -16.77 -5.27
C LEU A 166 10.61 -15.60 -4.30
N PHE A 167 9.47 -15.10 -3.83
CA PHE A 167 9.41 -14.06 -2.82
C PHE A 167 8.61 -14.54 -1.61
N VAL A 168 9.21 -14.43 -0.41
CA VAL A 168 8.55 -14.63 0.88
C VAL A 168 8.58 -13.28 1.59
N LEU A 169 7.42 -12.63 1.77
CA LEU A 169 7.31 -11.25 2.27
C LEU A 169 6.40 -11.17 3.50
N GLY A 170 6.89 -10.66 4.62
CA GLY A 170 6.04 -10.43 5.80
C GLY A 170 5.46 -11.72 6.41
N VAL A 171 6.17 -12.84 6.26
CA VAL A 171 5.71 -14.14 6.76
C VAL A 171 6.23 -14.39 8.17
N THR A 172 5.33 -14.79 9.06
CA THR A 172 5.64 -15.24 10.42
C THR A 172 5.52 -16.76 10.50
N ALA A 173 6.60 -17.45 10.81
CA ALA A 173 6.64 -18.90 10.94
C ALA A 173 7.09 -19.32 12.35
N THR A 174 6.34 -20.21 13.00
CA THR A 174 6.67 -20.74 14.34
C THR A 174 6.92 -22.23 14.29
N ARG A 175 8.03 -22.68 14.87
CA ARG A 175 8.51 -24.07 14.87
C ARG A 175 8.79 -24.63 13.46
N ALA A 176 9.06 -23.78 12.48
CA ALA A 176 9.59 -24.21 11.18
C ALA A 176 11.07 -24.62 11.31
N ALA A 177 11.61 -25.36 10.36
CA ALA A 177 13.06 -25.53 10.22
C ALA A 177 13.68 -24.35 9.45
N SER A 178 13.00 -23.86 8.40
CA SER A 178 13.41 -22.67 7.63
C SER A 178 12.25 -21.90 6.99
N MET A 179 12.46 -20.68 6.49
CA MET A 179 11.46 -20.00 5.65
C MET A 179 11.48 -20.60 4.24
N VAL A 180 12.67 -20.67 3.63
CA VAL A 180 12.88 -21.30 2.33
C VAL A 180 13.87 -22.45 2.50
N ALA A 181 13.44 -23.66 2.13
CA ALA A 181 14.28 -24.85 2.10
C ALA A 181 14.60 -25.24 0.66
N ILE A 182 15.86 -25.54 0.40
CA ILE A 182 16.34 -26.01 -0.90
C ILE A 182 17.09 -27.34 -0.69
N PRO A 183 16.38 -28.47 -0.57
CA PRO A 183 16.93 -29.70 0.01
C PRO A 183 17.67 -30.64 -0.97
N ASN A 184 17.58 -30.42 -2.29
CA ASN A 184 17.92 -31.42 -3.31
C ASN A 184 19.37 -31.33 -3.86
N PRO A 185 19.99 -32.46 -4.31
CA PRO A 185 21.44 -32.67 -4.41
C PRO A 185 22.29 -31.85 -5.41
N GLU A 186 21.75 -31.00 -6.27
CA GLU A 186 22.55 -30.11 -7.15
C GLU A 186 21.75 -28.87 -7.50
N ILE A 187 22.13 -27.71 -6.96
CA ILE A 187 21.31 -26.50 -7.09
C ILE A 187 21.92 -25.45 -7.99
N ARG A 188 21.10 -24.91 -8.91
CA ARG A 188 21.42 -23.74 -9.73
C ARG A 188 20.34 -22.68 -9.58
N LEU A 189 20.68 -21.59 -8.88
CA LEU A 189 19.93 -20.34 -8.93
C LEU A 189 20.57 -19.49 -10.05
N GLY A 190 19.99 -19.56 -11.25
CA GLY A 190 20.61 -19.08 -12.50
C GLY A 190 19.70 -18.26 -13.39
N GLY A 191 20.22 -17.77 -14.51
CA GLY A 191 19.50 -17.02 -15.53
C GLY A 191 18.74 -15.81 -14.99
N THR A 192 19.36 -14.91 -14.23
CA THR A 192 18.74 -13.68 -13.68
C THR A 192 17.58 -13.91 -12.70
N SER A 193 17.59 -15.05 -12.01
CA SER A 193 16.51 -15.44 -11.09
C SER A 193 16.66 -14.83 -9.69
N VAL A 194 15.58 -14.80 -8.93
CA VAL A 194 15.54 -14.17 -7.59
C VAL A 194 14.97 -15.13 -6.55
N VAL A 195 15.65 -15.23 -5.40
CA VAL A 195 15.06 -15.76 -4.16
C VAL A 195 15.19 -14.67 -3.11
N ALA A 196 14.08 -14.23 -2.55
CA ALA A 196 14.08 -13.19 -1.52
C ALA A 196 13.20 -13.58 -0.32
N VAL A 197 13.74 -13.38 0.87
CA VAL A 197 13.03 -13.51 2.15
C VAL A 197 13.08 -12.16 2.84
N ASP A 198 11.97 -11.44 2.81
CA ASP A 198 11.88 -10.05 3.26
C ASP A 198 10.84 -9.91 4.36
N TYR A 199 11.12 -9.10 5.39
CA TYR A 199 10.20 -8.87 6.50
C TYR A 199 9.73 -10.15 7.21
N ALA A 200 10.50 -11.23 7.13
CA ALA A 200 10.09 -12.53 7.66
C ALA A 200 10.48 -12.66 9.14
N THR A 201 9.59 -13.22 9.96
CA THR A 201 9.87 -13.54 11.37
C THR A 201 9.81 -15.03 11.59
N CYS A 202 10.95 -15.66 11.89
CA CYS A 202 10.97 -17.07 12.25
C CYS A 202 11.28 -17.31 13.72
N THR A 203 10.39 -18.02 14.41
CA THR A 203 10.61 -18.47 15.79
C THR A 203 10.83 -19.98 15.79
N GLY A 204 12.05 -20.43 16.08
CA GLY A 204 12.43 -21.84 16.11
C GLY A 204 12.96 -22.42 14.80
N CYS A 205 13.29 -21.59 13.79
CA CYS A 205 13.99 -22.02 12.56
C CYS A 205 15.36 -22.61 12.90
N THR A 206 15.48 -23.94 12.98
CA THR A 206 16.77 -24.58 13.30
C THR A 206 17.80 -24.44 12.20
N ASP A 207 17.34 -24.37 10.96
CA ASP A 207 18.17 -24.40 9.74
C ASP A 207 18.34 -23.01 9.12
N GLY A 208 17.78 -21.98 9.75
CA GLY A 208 17.89 -20.58 9.33
C GLY A 208 16.74 -20.08 8.47
N LEU A 209 16.84 -18.83 7.98
CA LEU A 209 15.81 -18.26 7.11
C LEU A 209 15.83 -18.92 5.73
N VAL A 210 17.03 -19.15 5.18
CA VAL A 210 17.23 -19.90 3.94
C VAL A 210 18.14 -21.08 4.23
N TYR A 211 17.71 -22.29 3.83
CA TYR A 211 18.47 -23.51 4.03
C TYR A 211 18.85 -24.17 2.70
N PHE A 212 20.14 -24.50 2.56
CA PHE A 212 20.71 -25.26 1.45
C PHE A 212 21.09 -26.67 1.91
N GLY A 213 20.35 -27.66 1.43
CA GLY A 213 20.60 -29.09 1.68
C GLY A 213 21.71 -29.69 0.81
N ALA A 214 22.14 -28.99 -0.25
CA ALA A 214 23.12 -29.48 -1.21
C ALA A 214 23.94 -28.37 -1.87
N ALA A 215 24.98 -28.78 -2.62
CA ALA A 215 25.88 -27.86 -3.32
C ALA A 215 25.07 -26.92 -4.22
N THR A 216 25.25 -25.62 -4.00
CA THR A 216 24.42 -24.57 -4.62
C THR A 216 25.31 -23.59 -5.36
N GLN A 217 24.96 -23.30 -6.61
CA GLN A 217 25.55 -22.22 -7.37
C GLN A 217 24.52 -21.12 -7.64
N ILE A 218 24.81 -19.90 -7.19
CA ILE A 218 24.10 -18.67 -7.53
C ILE A 218 24.88 -17.99 -8.67
N TRP A 219 24.32 -17.95 -9.87
CA TRP A 219 25.04 -17.57 -11.08
C TRP A 219 24.20 -16.81 -12.10
N GLU A 220 24.83 -16.31 -13.17
CA GLU A 220 24.19 -15.58 -14.27
C GLU A 220 23.34 -14.40 -13.80
N SER A 221 23.94 -13.51 -12.99
CA SER A 221 23.30 -12.31 -12.46
C SER A 221 22.01 -12.59 -11.68
N SER A 222 21.99 -13.70 -10.94
CA SER A 222 20.89 -14.04 -10.04
C SER A 222 21.11 -13.43 -8.65
N MET A 223 20.05 -13.40 -7.84
CA MET A 223 20.07 -12.77 -6.52
C MET A 223 19.47 -13.67 -5.44
N LEU A 224 20.19 -13.81 -4.33
CA LEU A 224 19.63 -14.22 -3.04
C LEU A 224 19.58 -13.00 -2.11
N ARG A 225 18.40 -12.68 -1.58
CA ARG A 225 18.20 -11.58 -0.63
C ARG A 225 17.55 -12.05 0.66
N ILE A 226 18.08 -11.58 1.78
CA ILE A 226 17.40 -11.57 3.07
C ILE A 226 17.35 -10.12 3.54
N SER A 227 16.15 -9.56 3.69
CA SER A 227 15.98 -8.15 4.09
C SER A 227 15.00 -8.03 5.24
N HIS A 228 15.27 -7.12 6.19
CA HIS A 228 14.33 -6.74 7.25
C HIS A 228 13.74 -7.93 8.05
N SER A 229 14.50 -9.01 8.19
CA SER A 229 14.00 -10.28 8.72
C SER A 229 14.56 -10.57 10.10
N ARG A 230 13.82 -11.36 10.88
CA ARG A 230 14.17 -11.75 12.24
C ARG A 230 14.15 -13.25 12.39
N ILE A 231 15.10 -13.75 13.17
CA ILE A 231 15.14 -15.13 13.61
C ILE A 231 15.32 -15.14 15.12
N SER A 232 14.51 -15.94 15.80
CA SER A 232 14.67 -16.25 17.22
C SER A 232 14.73 -17.77 17.36
N GLY A 233 15.76 -18.27 18.03
CA GLY A 233 16.08 -19.69 18.05
C GLY A 233 17.18 -20.01 19.04
N ALA A 234 17.73 -21.22 18.96
CA ALA A 234 18.89 -21.59 19.76
C ALA A 234 20.09 -20.69 19.41
N VAL A 235 20.97 -20.46 20.39
CA VAL A 235 22.20 -19.70 20.16
C VAL A 235 23.00 -20.37 19.04
N GLY A 236 23.43 -19.59 18.05
CA GLY A 236 24.22 -20.05 16.90
C GLY A 236 23.40 -20.52 15.69
N THR A 237 22.06 -20.49 15.74
CA THR A 237 21.22 -20.71 14.56
C THR A 237 21.63 -19.76 13.42
N PRO A 238 21.85 -20.25 12.18
CA PRO A 238 22.30 -19.40 11.07
C PRO A 238 21.17 -18.57 10.46
N LEU A 239 21.46 -17.47 9.78
CA LEU A 239 20.52 -16.86 8.82
C LEU A 239 20.43 -17.69 7.53
N ILE A 240 21.59 -18.16 7.07
CA ILE A 240 21.75 -19.01 5.90
C ILE A 240 22.29 -20.37 6.36
N GLY A 241 21.42 -21.35 6.47
CA GLY A 241 21.81 -22.71 6.75
C GLY A 241 22.40 -23.38 5.51
N VAL A 242 23.51 -24.07 5.72
CA VAL A 242 24.17 -24.91 4.73
C VAL A 242 24.43 -26.26 5.39
N ALA A 243 24.01 -27.33 4.74
CA ALA A 243 24.22 -28.69 5.23
C ALA A 243 25.73 -29.01 5.39
N PRO A 244 26.10 -29.98 6.24
CA PRO A 244 27.49 -30.37 6.42
C PRO A 244 28.15 -30.80 5.09
N ALA A 245 29.41 -30.40 4.88
CA ALA A 245 30.19 -30.67 3.65
C ALA A 245 29.58 -30.13 2.34
N VAL A 246 28.61 -29.22 2.44
CA VAL A 246 28.02 -28.50 1.31
C VAL A 246 28.66 -27.11 1.20
N THR A 247 28.83 -26.66 -0.04
CA THR A 247 29.32 -25.31 -0.36
C THR A 247 28.28 -24.55 -1.17
N VAL A 248 28.13 -23.27 -0.89
CA VAL A 248 27.37 -22.32 -1.71
C VAL A 248 28.37 -21.43 -2.48
N SER A 249 28.31 -21.43 -3.81
CA SER A 249 29.12 -20.56 -4.66
C SER A 249 28.28 -19.44 -5.27
N VAL A 250 28.81 -18.22 -5.25
CA VAL A 250 28.22 -17.04 -5.87
C VAL A 250 29.15 -16.62 -7.01
N THR A 251 28.66 -16.66 -8.25
CA THR A 251 29.44 -16.44 -9.47
C THR A 251 28.75 -15.40 -10.37
N SER A 252 29.40 -14.27 -10.66
CA SER A 252 28.77 -13.13 -11.36
C SER A 252 27.35 -12.81 -10.85
N SER A 253 27.12 -12.88 -9.53
CA SER A 253 25.79 -12.81 -8.91
C SER A 253 25.81 -12.09 -7.56
N LEU A 254 24.65 -11.99 -6.91
CA LEU A 254 24.48 -11.18 -5.70
C LEU A 254 23.94 -12.01 -4.53
N LEU A 255 24.60 -11.83 -3.37
CA LEU A 255 24.11 -12.25 -2.07
C LEU A 255 23.89 -11.02 -1.21
N ILE A 256 22.67 -10.78 -0.73
CA ILE A 256 22.33 -9.61 0.09
C ILE A 256 21.77 -10.08 1.43
N VAL A 257 22.30 -9.55 2.51
CA VAL A 257 21.67 -9.57 3.83
C VAL A 257 21.63 -8.14 4.36
N GLU A 258 20.44 -7.58 4.56
CA GLU A 258 20.30 -6.21 5.01
C GLU A 258 19.21 -6.02 6.07
N ASN A 259 19.43 -5.07 6.98
CA ASN A 259 18.51 -4.70 8.05
C ASN A 259 18.05 -5.90 8.90
N VAL A 260 18.93 -6.87 9.14
CA VAL A 260 18.64 -8.06 9.94
C VAL A 260 19.16 -7.88 11.36
N SER A 261 18.31 -8.11 12.36
CA SER A 261 18.71 -8.10 13.78
C SER A 261 18.50 -9.47 14.40
N ALA A 262 19.59 -10.20 14.60
CA ALA A 262 19.61 -11.54 15.18
C ALA A 262 20.85 -11.73 16.07
N PRO A 263 20.93 -11.06 17.23
CA PRO A 263 22.14 -10.97 18.05
C PRO A 263 22.62 -12.30 18.66
N GLN A 264 21.82 -13.36 18.57
CA GLN A 264 22.18 -14.72 19.03
C GLN A 264 22.46 -15.68 17.86
N SER A 265 22.37 -15.22 16.62
CA SER A 265 22.45 -16.04 15.42
C SER A 265 23.77 -15.88 14.68
N ASN A 266 24.14 -16.91 13.92
CA ASN A 266 25.26 -16.85 13.00
C ASN A 266 24.80 -16.34 11.62
N LEU A 267 25.71 -15.83 10.79
CA LEU A 267 25.37 -15.54 9.39
C LEU A 267 25.12 -16.84 8.61
N VAL A 268 26.10 -17.75 8.64
CA VAL A 268 26.12 -19.00 7.86
C VAL A 268 26.56 -20.20 8.70
N SER A 269 26.05 -21.40 8.40
CA SER A 269 26.51 -22.66 9.03
C SER A 269 27.49 -23.48 8.19
N GLY A 270 27.79 -23.09 6.96
CA GLY A 270 28.74 -23.77 6.07
C GLY A 270 29.45 -22.80 5.11
N THR A 271 30.23 -23.35 4.18
CA THR A 271 31.13 -22.54 3.34
C THR A 271 30.35 -21.79 2.26
N VAL A 272 30.59 -20.48 2.18
CA VAL A 272 30.12 -19.62 1.08
C VAL A 272 31.32 -19.03 0.35
N SER A 273 31.40 -19.22 -0.96
CA SER A 273 32.48 -18.68 -1.81
C SER A 273 31.94 -17.69 -2.83
N VAL A 274 32.50 -16.48 -2.88
CA VAL A 274 32.05 -15.38 -3.74
C VAL A 274 33.16 -15.05 -4.74
N ASP A 275 32.89 -15.15 -6.05
CA ASP A 275 33.92 -14.83 -7.05
C ASP A 275 34.20 -13.32 -7.17
N SER A 276 35.16 -12.94 -8.02
CA SER A 276 35.57 -11.55 -8.20
C SER A 276 34.54 -10.66 -8.90
N LEU A 277 33.59 -11.26 -9.63
CA LEU A 277 32.53 -10.58 -10.37
C LEU A 277 31.22 -10.48 -9.57
N SER A 278 31.11 -11.27 -8.50
CA SER A 278 30.00 -11.27 -7.57
C SER A 278 30.18 -10.22 -6.48
N THR A 279 29.11 -10.02 -5.70
CA THR A 279 29.19 -9.23 -4.48
C THR A 279 28.35 -9.91 -3.42
N ALA A 280 28.89 -10.04 -2.21
CA ALA A 280 28.10 -10.32 -1.02
C ALA A 280 27.99 -9.04 -0.20
N THR A 281 26.79 -8.53 0.01
CA THR A 281 26.53 -7.27 0.72
C THR A 281 25.87 -7.56 2.05
N LEU A 282 26.50 -7.12 3.13
CA LEU A 282 25.94 -7.12 4.49
C LEU A 282 25.67 -5.67 4.91
N ARG A 283 24.43 -5.30 5.24
CA ARG A 283 24.07 -3.92 5.60
C ARG A 283 23.21 -3.83 6.85
N ALA A 284 23.62 -3.09 7.88
CA ALA A 284 22.85 -2.94 9.12
C ALA A 284 22.44 -4.31 9.70
N VAL A 285 23.41 -5.21 9.80
CA VAL A 285 23.21 -6.58 10.23
C VAL A 285 23.80 -6.74 11.65
N THR A 286 22.99 -7.20 12.59
CA THR A 286 23.44 -7.51 13.97
C THR A 286 23.40 -9.01 14.18
N LEU A 287 24.55 -9.64 14.45
CA LEU A 287 24.72 -11.08 14.60
C LEU A 287 25.58 -11.42 15.82
N ALA A 288 25.57 -12.69 16.23
CA ALA A 288 26.52 -13.19 17.22
C ALA A 288 27.90 -13.47 16.62
N ASN A 289 27.93 -14.10 15.44
CA ASN A 289 29.15 -14.43 14.69
C ASN A 289 28.82 -14.56 13.20
N ILE A 290 29.85 -14.63 12.35
CA ILE A 290 29.66 -15.05 10.96
C ILE A 290 29.32 -16.56 10.89
N GLY A 291 29.86 -17.36 11.81
CA GLY A 291 29.68 -18.81 11.85
C GLY A 291 30.79 -19.51 11.06
N ALA A 292 30.45 -20.09 9.91
CA ALA A 292 31.39 -20.75 9.01
C ALA A 292 32.16 -19.77 8.07
N GLN A 293 32.95 -20.29 7.14
CA GLN A 293 33.76 -19.46 6.23
C GLN A 293 32.94 -18.82 5.11
N VAL A 294 33.08 -17.50 4.97
CA VAL A 294 32.70 -16.75 3.77
C VAL A 294 33.98 -16.25 3.12
N THR A 295 34.23 -16.62 1.86
CA THR A 295 35.44 -16.26 1.11
C THR A 295 35.11 -15.43 -0.12
N GLY A 296 36.05 -14.58 -0.56
CA GLY A 296 35.89 -13.78 -1.77
C GLY A 296 35.49 -12.32 -1.53
N LYS A 297 34.88 -11.67 -2.53
CA LYS A 297 34.53 -10.23 -2.48
C LYS A 297 33.28 -9.98 -1.62
N VAL A 298 33.49 -9.66 -0.35
CA VAL A 298 32.43 -9.32 0.61
C VAL A 298 32.49 -7.83 0.94
N THR A 299 31.36 -7.14 0.78
CA THR A 299 31.17 -5.75 1.20
C THR A 299 30.29 -5.72 2.43
N ALA A 300 30.78 -5.17 3.54
CA ALA A 300 30.02 -5.05 4.79
C ALA A 300 29.87 -3.59 5.20
N GLN A 301 28.67 -3.21 5.64
CA GLN A 301 28.30 -1.86 6.04
C GLN A 301 27.44 -1.95 7.31
N LEU A 302 28.03 -1.69 8.48
CA LEU A 302 27.49 -2.00 9.82
C LEU A 302 27.43 -3.50 10.15
N LEU A 303 28.60 -4.04 10.53
CA LEU A 303 28.77 -5.09 11.52
C LEU A 303 29.35 -4.42 12.79
N THR A 304 29.14 -4.95 13.99
CA THR A 304 29.78 -4.33 15.16
C THR A 304 31.31 -4.49 15.07
N ALA A 305 32.08 -3.60 15.70
CA ALA A 305 33.55 -3.63 15.61
C ALA A 305 34.18 -4.96 16.06
N ALA A 306 33.47 -5.78 16.86
CA ALA A 306 33.92 -7.10 17.30
C ALA A 306 33.72 -8.20 16.25
N ASP A 307 32.76 -8.04 15.32
CA ASP A 307 32.39 -9.05 14.32
C ASP A 307 33.33 -9.03 13.10
N ILE A 308 33.94 -7.86 12.83
CA ILE A 308 34.82 -7.58 11.68
C ILE A 308 36.14 -8.40 11.76
N ALA A 309 36.51 -8.90 12.93
CA ALA A 309 37.74 -9.68 13.15
C ALA A 309 37.64 -11.18 12.78
N GLN A 310 36.46 -11.66 12.35
CA GLN A 310 36.24 -13.09 12.05
C GLN A 310 36.36 -13.40 10.55
N GLN A 311 37.37 -14.20 10.16
CA GLN A 311 37.57 -14.99 8.91
C GLN A 311 36.92 -14.53 7.56
N ILE A 312 36.64 -13.26 7.33
CA ILE A 312 36.26 -12.72 6.01
C ILE A 312 37.52 -12.16 5.34
N PRO A 313 38.04 -12.76 4.25
CA PRO A 313 39.14 -12.17 3.49
C PRO A 313 38.62 -10.94 2.71
N SER A 314 39.35 -9.82 2.82
CA SER A 314 39.13 -8.56 2.08
C SER A 314 37.72 -7.94 2.24
N ILE A 315 37.50 -7.28 3.38
CA ILE A 315 36.34 -6.40 3.59
C ILE A 315 36.66 -5.03 2.96
N ASP A 316 35.93 -4.65 1.91
CA ASP A 316 35.87 -3.25 1.45
C ASP A 316 34.91 -2.49 2.36
N GLU A 317 35.40 -1.93 3.47
CA GLU A 317 34.61 -1.04 4.31
C GLU A 317 34.32 0.26 3.56
N LYS A 318 33.08 0.43 3.11
CA LYS A 318 32.62 1.70 2.53
C LYS A 318 31.82 2.49 3.58
N PRO A 319 32.28 3.69 3.97
CA PRO A 319 31.44 4.65 4.69
C PRO A 319 30.14 4.92 3.91
N SER A 320 29.11 5.42 4.59
CA SER A 320 27.74 5.62 4.08
C SER A 320 27.57 6.64 2.93
N SER A 321 28.55 6.79 2.06
CA SER A 321 28.60 7.81 1.00
C SER A 321 28.56 7.25 -0.42
N GLY A 322 28.30 5.96 -0.64
CA GLY A 322 28.31 5.35 -1.97
C GLY A 322 27.16 4.40 -2.24
N CYS A 323 26.13 4.87 -2.93
CA CYS A 323 24.93 4.10 -3.27
C CYS A 323 25.18 2.86 -4.17
N ALA A 324 26.29 2.83 -4.90
CA ALA A 324 26.57 1.85 -5.96
C ALA A 324 26.69 0.39 -5.49
N ALA A 325 26.93 0.15 -4.19
CA ALA A 325 27.10 -1.20 -3.65
C ALA A 325 25.79 -2.00 -3.53
N ALA A 326 24.62 -1.36 -3.74
CA ALA A 326 23.32 -2.01 -3.65
C ALA A 326 22.79 -2.54 -4.99
N CYS A 327 23.48 -2.32 -6.10
CA CYS A 327 22.96 -2.67 -7.43
C CYS A 327 23.47 -4.03 -7.92
N VAL A 328 22.61 -4.81 -8.59
CA VAL A 328 23.03 -6.04 -9.27
C VAL A 328 23.96 -5.69 -10.44
N PRO A 329 25.17 -6.27 -10.53
CA PRO A 329 26.03 -6.09 -11.70
C PRO A 329 25.32 -6.50 -13.00
N PRO A 330 25.38 -5.71 -14.09
CA PRO A 330 26.25 -4.55 -14.34
C PRO A 330 25.61 -3.17 -14.04
N ALA A 331 24.54 -3.10 -13.24
CA ALA A 331 23.86 -1.83 -12.95
C ALA A 331 24.74 -0.86 -12.13
N ALA A 332 24.50 0.44 -12.31
CA ALA A 332 25.17 1.51 -11.56
C ALA A 332 24.18 2.23 -10.65
N ALA A 333 24.63 2.89 -9.58
CA ALA A 333 23.74 3.77 -8.80
C ALA A 333 23.77 5.21 -9.29
N GLY A 334 22.60 5.86 -9.35
CA GLY A 334 22.45 7.29 -9.57
C GLY A 334 22.58 8.12 -8.28
N GLY A 335 22.44 9.45 -8.42
CA GLY A 335 22.63 10.42 -7.33
C GLY A 335 21.70 10.25 -6.11
N ASP A 336 20.49 9.71 -6.33
CA ASP A 336 19.48 9.47 -5.26
C ASP A 336 19.59 8.06 -4.64
N CYS A 337 20.72 7.38 -4.80
CA CYS A 337 20.88 5.97 -4.43
C CYS A 337 19.94 4.97 -5.10
N LYS A 338 19.38 5.34 -6.26
CA LYS A 338 18.59 4.41 -7.08
C LYS A 338 19.51 3.69 -8.06
N CYS A 339 19.31 2.38 -8.19
CA CYS A 339 20.00 1.63 -9.24
C CYS A 339 19.44 1.99 -10.62
N VAL A 340 20.33 2.40 -11.50
CA VAL A 340 20.10 2.58 -12.94
C VAL A 340 20.15 1.19 -13.56
N CYS A 341 18.97 0.70 -13.90
CA CYS A 341 18.80 -0.66 -14.34
C CYS A 341 18.96 -0.82 -15.86
N GLY A 342 19.61 -1.92 -16.26
CA GLY A 342 19.72 -2.32 -17.65
C GLY A 342 18.43 -2.94 -18.19
N ALA A 343 18.34 -3.08 -19.52
CA ALA A 343 17.15 -3.61 -20.19
C ALA A 343 16.76 -5.03 -19.75
N ASN A 344 17.74 -5.85 -19.35
CA ASN A 344 17.51 -7.23 -18.92
C ASN A 344 17.03 -7.35 -17.46
N MET A 345 17.14 -6.27 -16.68
CA MET A 345 16.80 -6.25 -15.25
C MET A 345 16.11 -4.94 -14.89
N PRO A 346 14.97 -4.61 -15.52
CA PRO A 346 14.43 -3.25 -15.55
C PRO A 346 13.85 -2.77 -14.22
N HIS A 347 13.73 -3.64 -13.21
CA HIS A 347 13.02 -3.35 -11.97
C HIS A 347 13.94 -2.76 -10.90
N MET A 348 13.54 -1.62 -10.34
CA MET A 348 14.35 -0.78 -9.43
C MET A 348 14.60 -1.41 -8.04
N ASN A 349 15.34 -0.70 -7.17
CA ASN A 349 15.91 -1.09 -5.87
C ASN A 349 17.13 -2.01 -5.94
N PHE A 350 17.06 -3.12 -6.69
CA PHE A 350 18.20 -4.03 -6.87
C PHE A 350 18.51 -4.36 -8.34
N CYS A 351 17.74 -3.87 -9.33
CA CYS A 351 17.87 -4.29 -10.73
C CYS A 351 17.69 -5.80 -10.87
N THR A 352 16.44 -6.24 -10.78
CA THR A 352 16.04 -7.64 -10.97
C THR A 352 15.36 -7.83 -12.33
N ALA A 353 15.48 -9.03 -12.91
CA ALA A 353 14.74 -9.39 -14.12
C ALA A 353 13.23 -9.47 -13.88
N MET A 354 12.84 -9.85 -12.66
CA MET A 354 11.44 -9.95 -12.25
C MET A 354 10.98 -8.74 -11.46
N ALA A 355 9.72 -8.35 -11.66
CA ALA A 355 9.07 -7.29 -10.88
C ALA A 355 9.04 -7.70 -9.41
N ASP A 356 9.93 -7.08 -8.64
CA ASP A 356 10.10 -7.34 -7.22
C ASP A 356 9.00 -6.64 -6.42
N PRO A 357 8.11 -7.38 -5.73
CA PRO A 357 7.02 -6.79 -4.94
C PRO A 357 7.55 -5.94 -3.77
N TYR A 358 8.80 -6.15 -3.34
CA TYR A 358 9.43 -5.41 -2.24
C TYR A 358 9.38 -3.89 -2.42
N ALA A 359 9.51 -3.38 -3.66
CA ALA A 359 9.51 -1.94 -3.92
C ALA A 359 8.19 -1.23 -3.58
N SER A 360 7.08 -1.96 -3.65
CA SER A 360 5.73 -1.48 -3.34
C SER A 360 5.13 -2.13 -2.09
N TYR A 361 5.90 -2.97 -1.40
CA TYR A 361 5.41 -3.75 -0.27
C TYR A 361 5.24 -2.85 0.95
N VAL A 362 4.04 -2.86 1.52
CA VAL A 362 3.71 -2.16 2.77
C VAL A 362 3.61 -3.20 3.87
N PHE A 363 4.67 -3.32 4.67
CA PHE A 363 4.72 -4.27 5.78
C PHE A 363 3.60 -4.02 6.80
N LYS A 364 2.84 -5.06 7.15
CA LYS A 364 1.63 -4.95 7.98
C LYS A 364 1.89 -5.01 9.49
N ASP A 365 2.97 -5.66 9.92
CA ASP A 365 3.35 -5.86 11.33
C ASP A 365 4.35 -4.80 11.83
N CYS A 366 4.11 -3.52 11.53
CA CYS A 366 4.81 -2.44 12.23
C CYS A 366 4.49 -2.42 13.74
N SER A 367 5.28 -1.63 14.49
CA SER A 367 4.95 -1.27 15.88
C SER A 367 3.45 -0.98 16.08
N SER A 368 2.90 -1.51 17.18
CA SER A 368 1.46 -1.48 17.49
C SER A 368 0.86 -0.08 17.26
N GLY A 369 -0.20 -0.02 16.45
CA GLY A 369 -0.86 1.24 16.12
C GLY A 369 -0.24 2.06 15.01
N CYS A 370 0.71 1.51 14.24
CA CYS A 370 1.22 2.12 13.02
C CYS A 370 0.28 1.90 11.82
N SER A 371 0.05 2.96 11.03
CA SER A 371 -0.69 2.90 9.76
C SER A 371 0.24 2.85 8.54
N THR A 372 1.42 3.46 8.62
CA THR A 372 2.42 3.48 7.54
C THR A 372 3.81 3.28 8.12
N CYS A 373 4.52 2.26 7.66
CA CYS A 373 5.87 1.94 8.15
C CYS A 373 6.95 2.77 7.46
N LYS A 374 8.04 3.05 8.18
CA LYS A 374 9.33 3.47 7.62
C LYS A 374 10.32 2.29 7.61
N ASN A 375 10.31 1.45 8.65
CA ASN A 375 10.97 0.15 8.74
C ASN A 375 10.31 -0.68 9.87
N GLU A 376 10.89 -1.82 10.26
CA GLU A 376 10.33 -2.74 11.25
C GLU A 376 10.03 -2.14 12.63
N THR A 377 10.78 -1.11 13.06
CA THR A 377 10.58 -0.46 14.37
C THR A 377 10.09 0.97 14.26
N ALA A 378 10.34 1.61 13.11
CA ALA A 378 9.98 2.99 12.85
C ALA A 378 8.71 3.08 12.00
N CYS A 379 7.72 3.75 12.54
CA CYS A 379 6.51 4.18 11.90
C CYS A 379 6.66 5.59 11.31
N SER A 380 6.13 5.80 10.10
CA SER A 380 6.01 7.13 9.49
C SER A 380 4.66 7.78 9.74
N GLN A 381 3.63 7.00 10.09
CA GLN A 381 2.29 7.50 10.41
C GLN A 381 1.51 6.54 11.31
N CYS A 382 0.93 7.02 12.42
CA CYS A 382 0.13 6.20 13.33
C CYS A 382 -1.36 6.13 12.95
N ARG A 383 -2.03 5.03 13.31
CA ARG A 383 -3.49 4.84 13.22
C ARG A 383 -4.22 5.82 14.16
N ALA A 384 -5.49 6.10 13.87
CA ALA A 384 -6.34 6.90 14.74
C ALA A 384 -6.36 6.29 16.16
N GLY A 385 -6.12 7.13 17.18
CA GLY A 385 -5.96 6.68 18.57
C GLY A 385 -4.51 6.38 18.99
N PHE A 386 -3.51 6.61 18.14
CA PHE A 386 -2.08 6.46 18.46
C PHE A 386 -1.27 7.71 18.07
N GLN A 387 -0.19 7.99 18.80
CA GLN A 387 0.75 9.10 18.57
C GLN A 387 2.17 8.59 18.30
N ILE A 388 2.87 9.26 17.38
CA ILE A 388 4.26 8.94 17.01
C ILE A 388 5.22 9.39 18.12
N GLN A 389 6.12 8.49 18.52
CA GLN A 389 7.14 8.71 19.55
C GLN A 389 8.46 9.18 18.94
N GLN A 390 9.38 9.66 19.78
CA GLN A 390 10.70 10.12 19.35
C GLN A 390 11.58 9.00 18.76
N ASP A 391 11.34 7.75 19.16
CA ASP A 391 11.98 6.56 18.58
C ASP A 391 11.29 6.08 17.30
N MET A 392 10.36 6.88 16.76
CA MET A 392 9.51 6.60 15.62
C MET A 392 8.51 5.44 15.85
N THR A 393 8.25 4.98 17.07
CA THR A 393 7.18 3.99 17.32
C THR A 393 5.81 4.64 17.47
N CYS A 394 4.72 3.87 17.39
CA CYS A 394 3.38 4.34 17.74
C CYS A 394 2.99 3.86 19.14
N ALA A 395 2.43 4.77 19.95
CA ALA A 395 1.86 4.45 21.26
C ALA A 395 0.41 4.92 21.33
N LEU A 396 -0.44 4.19 22.06
CA LEU A 396 -1.85 4.56 22.27
C LEU A 396 -1.95 5.95 22.89
N ILE A 397 -2.83 6.77 22.35
CA ILE A 397 -3.27 8.02 22.95
C ILE A 397 -4.09 7.66 24.19
N GLY A 398 -3.51 7.81 25.38
CA GLY A 398 -4.24 7.71 26.65
C GLY A 398 -4.62 6.30 27.09
N THR A 399 -3.64 5.40 27.26
CA THR A 399 -3.88 4.24 28.15
C THR A 399 -3.76 4.68 29.61
N ASP A 400 -4.88 4.58 30.33
CA ASP A 400 -5.08 4.89 31.75
C ASP A 400 -3.92 4.41 32.64
N CYS A 401 -3.19 5.38 33.20
CA CYS A 401 -2.27 5.16 34.31
C CYS A 401 -3.12 4.76 35.53
N LYS A 402 -3.37 3.45 35.73
CA LYS A 402 -4.15 2.94 36.88
C LYS A 402 -3.43 3.09 38.23
N VAL A 403 -2.27 3.74 38.28
CA VAL A 403 -1.58 4.07 39.51
C VAL A 403 -2.31 5.24 40.15
N GLN A 404 -2.90 5.01 41.33
CA GLN A 404 -3.73 6.00 42.01
C GLN A 404 -2.97 7.32 42.23
N ASN A 405 -3.60 8.44 41.86
CA ASN A 405 -3.08 9.81 41.97
C ASN A 405 -1.79 10.06 41.15
N CYS A 406 -1.59 9.33 40.05
CA CYS A 406 -0.46 9.48 39.14
C CYS A 406 -0.87 10.16 37.84
N SER A 407 -0.17 11.23 37.46
CA SER A 407 -0.42 12.02 36.25
C SER A 407 0.35 11.48 35.03
N ASN A 408 1.46 10.75 35.24
CA ASN A 408 2.23 10.15 34.15
C ASN A 408 2.93 8.86 34.61
N CYS A 409 2.84 7.80 33.81
CA CYS A 409 3.40 6.49 34.07
C CYS A 409 4.49 6.13 33.03
N SER A 410 5.46 5.29 33.44
CA SER A 410 6.38 4.62 32.51
C SER A 410 5.66 3.51 31.74
N PRO A 411 6.22 3.02 30.61
CA PRO A 411 5.69 1.86 29.87
C PRO A 411 5.60 0.57 30.70
N GLN A 412 6.30 0.52 31.84
CA GLN A 412 6.33 -0.62 32.77
C GLN A 412 5.34 -0.43 33.95
N GLY A 413 4.55 0.64 33.96
CA GLY A 413 3.52 0.89 34.98
C GLY A 413 4.03 1.56 36.27
N VAL A 414 5.21 2.20 36.24
CA VAL A 414 5.77 2.94 37.38
C VAL A 414 5.38 4.42 37.28
N CYS A 415 4.93 5.05 38.37
CA CYS A 415 4.61 6.46 38.32
C CYS A 415 5.86 7.33 38.16
N LEU A 416 5.86 8.20 37.16
CA LEU A 416 6.93 9.16 36.89
C LEU A 416 6.59 10.54 37.45
N THR A 417 5.32 10.94 37.44
CA THR A 417 4.85 12.20 38.03
C THR A 417 3.49 12.01 38.70
N CYS A 418 3.33 12.56 39.90
CA CYS A 418 2.06 12.51 40.65
C CYS A 418 1.12 13.66 40.25
N GLU A 419 -0.15 13.52 40.59
CA GLU A 419 -1.13 14.62 40.53
C GLU A 419 -0.83 15.69 41.60
N ASP A 420 -1.38 16.90 41.41
CA ASP A 420 -1.20 18.01 42.35
C ASP A 420 -1.67 17.60 43.77
N GLY A 421 -0.84 17.83 44.78
CA GLY A 421 -1.10 17.42 46.16
C GLY A 421 -0.43 16.10 46.57
N PHE A 422 0.30 15.44 45.67
CA PHE A 422 0.98 14.17 45.93
C PHE A 422 2.48 14.23 45.58
N GLY A 423 3.30 13.52 46.37
CA GLY A 423 4.75 13.37 46.18
C GLY A 423 5.13 11.96 45.75
N LEU A 424 6.21 11.84 44.96
CA LEU A 424 6.70 10.56 44.44
C LEU A 424 7.64 9.88 45.45
N THR A 425 7.33 8.65 45.81
CA THR A 425 8.19 7.81 46.66
C THR A 425 9.30 7.14 45.85
N ALA A 426 10.37 6.70 46.52
CA ALA A 426 11.46 5.94 45.88
C ALA A 426 11.02 4.61 45.23
N ALA A 427 9.86 4.08 45.62
CA ALA A 427 9.25 2.88 45.04
C ALA A 427 8.31 3.19 43.84
N GLY A 428 8.19 4.45 43.42
CA GLY A 428 7.36 4.84 42.27
C GLY A 428 5.86 4.94 42.56
N ALA A 429 5.47 5.10 43.83
CA ALA A 429 4.08 5.34 44.27
C ALA A 429 3.85 6.80 44.69
N CYS A 430 2.63 7.30 44.48
CA CYS A 430 2.23 8.66 44.86
C CYS A 430 1.56 8.69 46.24
N VAL A 431 2.09 9.52 47.14
CA VAL A 431 1.58 9.69 48.50
C VAL A 431 1.19 11.14 48.75
N PRO A 432 0.12 11.41 49.53
CA PRO A 432 -0.33 12.78 49.77
C PRO A 432 0.72 13.59 50.50
N CYS A 433 0.88 14.87 50.13
CA CYS A 433 1.76 15.78 50.83
C CYS A 433 1.23 16.08 52.24
N GLY A 434 2.11 16.08 53.24
CA GLY A 434 1.82 16.40 54.63
C GLY A 434 1.61 17.90 54.88
N VAL A 435 2.05 18.77 53.97
CA VAL A 435 1.86 20.23 54.06
C VAL A 435 0.53 20.65 53.41
N PRO A 436 -0.43 21.22 54.17
CA PRO A 436 -1.70 21.69 53.63
C PRO A 436 -1.51 22.74 52.53
N GLY A 437 -2.20 22.57 51.40
CA GLY A 437 -2.12 23.50 50.26
C GLY A 437 -0.86 23.34 49.39
N CYS A 438 -0.07 22.29 49.60
CA CYS A 438 1.10 21.99 48.79
C CYS A 438 0.71 21.34 47.45
N LYS A 439 1.34 21.80 46.36
CA LYS A 439 1.20 21.23 45.00
C LYS A 439 2.14 20.06 44.76
N ASN A 440 3.40 20.24 45.16
CA ASN A 440 4.46 19.25 44.94
C ASN A 440 5.32 19.19 46.20
N CYS A 441 5.37 18.01 46.81
CA CYS A 441 6.34 17.65 47.83
C CYS A 441 7.40 16.71 47.21
N PRO A 442 8.71 16.94 47.44
CA PRO A 442 9.76 16.05 46.99
C PRO A 442 9.76 14.75 47.82
N VAL A 443 10.90 14.03 47.88
CA VAL A 443 11.01 12.70 48.50
C VAL A 443 10.45 12.63 49.94
N ASP A 444 10.45 13.74 50.68
CA ASP A 444 9.76 13.88 51.96
C ASP A 444 8.38 14.55 51.77
N ALA A 445 7.32 13.81 52.09
CA ALA A 445 5.95 14.29 52.01
C ALA A 445 5.69 15.53 52.89
N ASN A 446 6.51 15.78 53.92
CA ASN A 446 6.35 16.90 54.84
C ASN A 446 7.09 18.17 54.40
N ILE A 447 7.78 18.17 53.27
CA ILE A 447 8.47 19.35 52.75
C ILE A 447 7.74 19.81 51.49
N CYS A 448 7.24 21.04 51.47
CA CYS A 448 6.62 21.58 50.27
C CYS A 448 7.64 22.25 49.38
N LYS A 449 7.61 21.95 48.07
CA LYS A 449 8.43 22.64 47.06
C LYS A 449 7.67 23.79 46.41
N THR A 450 6.38 23.60 46.17
CA THR A 450 5.52 24.57 45.48
C THR A 450 4.11 24.42 46.00
N CYS A 451 3.43 25.53 46.27
CA CYS A 451 2.04 25.55 46.73
C CYS A 451 1.07 25.43 45.54
N LEU A 452 -0.19 25.03 45.78
CA LEU A 452 -1.22 24.84 44.72
C LEU A 452 -1.43 26.10 43.87
N ASN A 453 -1.17 27.28 44.43
CA ASN A 453 -1.18 28.57 43.74
C ASN A 453 0.08 28.87 42.90
N GLY A 454 1.05 27.95 42.81
CA GLY A 454 2.32 28.14 42.11
C GLY A 454 3.37 28.94 42.88
N ALA A 455 3.08 29.42 44.09
CA ALA A 455 4.04 30.17 44.91
C ALA A 455 5.06 29.26 45.61
N ALA A 456 6.21 29.83 45.97
CA ALA A 456 7.15 29.19 46.89
C ALA A 456 6.59 29.21 48.32
N PRO A 457 6.66 28.10 49.07
CA PRO A 457 6.21 28.07 50.47
C PRO A 457 7.10 28.95 51.34
N VAL A 458 6.48 29.66 52.30
CA VAL A 458 7.17 30.44 53.33
C VAL A 458 7.14 29.61 54.61
N ASP A 459 8.30 29.33 55.20
CA ASP A 459 8.43 28.47 56.39
C ASP A 459 7.63 27.16 56.27
N ASN A 460 7.74 26.50 55.11
CA ASN A 460 7.07 25.23 54.80
C ASN A 460 5.53 25.29 54.92
N THR A 461 4.93 26.48 54.80
CA THR A 461 3.47 26.70 54.90
C THR A 461 2.95 27.39 53.63
N CYS A 462 1.81 26.92 53.10
CA CYS A 462 1.20 27.40 51.86
C CYS A 462 -0.05 28.27 52.07
N ALA A 463 -0.04 29.18 53.05
CA ALA A 463 -1.21 29.99 53.41
C ALA A 463 -1.19 31.41 52.79
N CYS A 464 -2.15 31.69 51.91
CA CYS A 464 -2.69 33.04 51.67
C CYS A 464 -3.77 33.31 52.72
N THR A 465 -3.74 34.43 53.44
CA THR A 465 -4.77 34.79 54.43
C THR A 465 -5.95 35.56 53.81
N VAL A 466 -5.86 35.93 52.52
CA VAL A 466 -6.94 36.59 51.77
C VAL A 466 -7.93 35.55 51.22
N PRO A 467 -9.22 35.57 51.61
CA PRO A 467 -10.24 34.68 51.08
C PRO A 467 -10.36 34.76 49.56
N HIS A 468 -10.56 33.62 48.90
CA HIS A 468 -10.74 33.50 47.44
C HIS A 468 -9.54 33.97 46.58
N CYS A 469 -8.35 34.07 47.18
CA CYS A 469 -7.12 34.39 46.49
C CYS A 469 -6.41 33.13 45.95
N VAL A 470 -6.05 33.14 44.67
CA VAL A 470 -5.33 32.04 44.00
C VAL A 470 -3.86 32.34 43.75
N SER A 471 -3.34 33.52 44.07
CA SER A 471 -1.89 33.78 44.12
C SER A 471 -1.55 34.99 45.00
N CYS A 472 -0.48 34.91 45.81
CA CYS A 472 -0.02 35.99 46.68
C CYS A 472 1.41 36.43 46.28
N PRO A 473 1.68 37.72 46.06
CA PRO A 473 2.93 38.16 45.42
C PRO A 473 4.12 38.31 46.38
N SER A 474 3.94 38.41 47.70
CA SER A 474 5.05 38.46 48.69
C SER A 474 4.64 38.55 50.17
N SER A 475 3.37 38.77 50.49
CA SER A 475 2.86 38.80 51.86
C SER A 475 1.54 38.02 51.93
N ALA A 476 1.30 37.30 53.03
CA ALA A 476 0.09 36.48 53.19
C ALA A 476 -1.22 37.30 53.06
N GLY A 477 -1.17 38.62 53.29
CA GLY A 477 -2.32 39.53 53.29
C GLY A 477 -2.60 40.28 51.98
N THR A 478 -1.92 39.98 50.87
CA THR A 478 -2.17 40.63 49.57
C THR A 478 -2.39 39.60 48.47
N CYS A 479 -3.33 39.88 47.57
CA CYS A 479 -3.66 38.99 46.46
C CYS A 479 -3.19 39.55 45.11
N SER A 480 -2.63 38.69 44.25
CA SER A 480 -2.26 39.00 42.87
C SER A 480 -3.17 38.37 41.83
N ALA A 481 -3.98 37.36 42.19
CA ALA A 481 -5.01 36.80 41.31
C ALA A 481 -6.12 36.13 42.14
N CYS A 482 -7.37 36.27 41.68
CA CYS A 482 -8.56 35.78 42.39
C CYS A 482 -9.14 34.51 41.75
N ALA A 483 -9.86 33.73 42.55
CA ALA A 483 -10.60 32.56 42.08
C ALA A 483 -11.70 32.95 41.09
N GLU A 484 -12.13 32.00 40.26
CA GLU A 484 -13.23 32.23 39.31
C GLU A 484 -14.49 32.77 40.00
N GLY A 485 -15.11 33.77 39.38
CA GLY A 485 -16.26 34.50 39.93
C GLY A 485 -15.88 35.64 40.89
N TYR A 486 -14.58 35.91 41.06
CA TYR A 486 -14.04 37.04 41.84
C TYR A 486 -13.08 37.87 40.98
N GLY A 487 -13.13 39.20 41.16
CA GLY A 487 -12.23 40.15 40.53
C GLY A 487 -11.27 40.77 41.55
N LEU A 488 -10.04 41.06 41.10
CA LEU A 488 -9.07 41.77 41.93
C LEU A 488 -9.46 43.25 42.03
N VAL A 489 -9.85 43.69 43.24
CA VAL A 489 -10.18 45.07 43.55
C VAL A 489 -9.38 45.48 44.78
N ASN A 490 -8.51 46.49 44.64
CA ASN A 490 -7.66 47.00 45.73
C ASN A 490 -6.85 45.91 46.48
N ASN A 491 -6.28 44.95 45.75
CA ASN A 491 -5.52 43.79 46.28
C ASN A 491 -6.32 42.76 47.08
N VAL A 492 -7.66 42.84 47.05
CA VAL A 492 -8.59 41.87 47.65
C VAL A 492 -9.46 41.25 46.56
N CYS A 493 -9.91 40.01 46.78
CA CYS A 493 -10.81 39.32 45.88
C CYS A 493 -12.26 39.59 46.25
N GLU A 494 -12.96 40.30 45.37
CA GLU A 494 -14.37 40.64 45.55
C GLU A 494 -15.22 39.90 44.50
N ARG A 495 -16.40 39.44 44.90
CA ARG A 495 -17.28 38.65 44.03
C ARG A 495 -17.84 39.51 42.90
N CYS A 496 -17.83 38.98 41.68
CA CYS A 496 -18.45 39.65 40.54
C CYS A 496 -19.97 39.77 40.73
N SER A 497 -20.54 40.92 40.37
CA SER A 497 -21.97 41.21 40.50
C SER A 497 -22.83 40.38 39.54
N ASP A 498 -22.28 40.03 38.38
CA ASP A 498 -22.96 39.16 37.42
C ASP A 498 -22.66 37.68 37.73
N PRO A 499 -23.68 36.84 37.98
CA PRO A 499 -23.49 35.45 38.38
C PRO A 499 -22.90 34.56 37.28
N ASN A 500 -22.94 35.00 36.02
CA ASN A 500 -22.37 34.28 34.88
C ASN A 500 -21.00 34.84 34.48
N CYS A 501 -20.42 35.72 35.30
CA CYS A 501 -19.10 36.29 35.10
C CYS A 501 -18.02 35.49 35.83
N ILE A 502 -16.96 35.09 35.12
CA ILE A 502 -15.83 34.38 35.71
C ILE A 502 -14.67 35.31 36.08
N ARG A 503 -14.57 36.52 35.48
CA ARG A 503 -13.58 37.55 35.84
C ARG A 503 -14.13 38.97 35.71
N CYS A 504 -13.87 39.81 36.70
CA CYS A 504 -14.32 41.22 36.76
C CYS A 504 -13.23 42.14 37.36
N ASP A 505 -11.98 41.94 36.93
CA ASP A 505 -10.81 42.63 37.48
C ASP A 505 -10.95 44.16 37.38
N GLY A 506 -10.66 44.87 38.48
CA GLY A 506 -10.76 46.33 38.57
C GLY A 506 -12.16 46.91 38.79
N ASN A 507 -13.25 46.15 38.53
CA ASN A 507 -14.62 46.57 38.84
C ASN A 507 -15.59 45.39 38.87
N VAL A 508 -16.13 45.05 40.05
CA VAL A 508 -17.08 43.94 40.24
C VAL A 508 -18.34 44.00 39.37
N ASN A 509 -18.71 45.17 38.86
CA ASN A 509 -19.88 45.36 37.99
C ASN A 509 -19.57 45.28 36.49
N LYS A 510 -18.31 45.09 36.10
CA LYS A 510 -17.91 44.97 34.70
C LYS A 510 -17.19 43.65 34.49
N CYS A 511 -17.89 42.73 33.86
CA CYS A 511 -17.35 41.45 33.49
C CYS A 511 -16.35 41.57 32.33
N THR A 512 -15.19 40.95 32.49
CA THR A 512 -14.16 40.84 31.46
C THR A 512 -14.14 39.46 30.80
N ASP A 513 -14.59 38.42 31.51
CA ASP A 513 -14.76 37.06 30.96
C ASP A 513 -16.02 36.40 31.54
N CYS A 514 -16.83 35.78 30.67
CA CYS A 514 -18.06 35.08 31.06
C CYS A 514 -17.87 33.57 31.14
N ALA A 515 -18.72 32.92 31.94
CA ALA A 515 -18.82 31.46 32.02
C ALA A 515 -19.14 30.87 30.64
N ALA A 516 -18.79 29.59 30.46
CA ALA A 516 -19.05 28.88 29.22
C ALA A 516 -20.52 29.06 28.78
N THR A 517 -20.73 29.34 27.48
CA THR A 517 -22.03 29.64 26.83
C THR A 517 -22.60 31.06 27.00
N TYR A 518 -21.91 31.95 27.72
CA TYR A 518 -22.26 33.38 27.85
C TYR A 518 -21.22 34.27 27.18
N TYR A 519 -21.64 35.46 26.74
CA TYR A 519 -20.78 36.44 26.08
C TYR A 519 -20.82 37.79 26.79
N VAL A 520 -19.68 38.48 26.82
CA VAL A 520 -19.57 39.83 27.38
C VAL A 520 -20.32 40.80 26.46
N THR A 521 -21.37 41.41 26.98
CA THR A 521 -22.13 42.46 26.31
C THR A 521 -21.35 43.77 26.27
N PRO A 522 -21.69 44.72 25.37
CA PRO A 522 -21.11 46.06 25.37
C PRO A 522 -21.23 46.80 26.71
N GLN A 523 -22.19 46.42 27.54
CA GLN A 523 -22.42 46.96 28.88
C GLN A 523 -21.53 46.31 29.96
N GLY A 524 -20.72 45.31 29.63
CA GLY A 524 -19.87 44.58 30.59
C GLY A 524 -20.64 43.56 31.44
N THR A 525 -21.73 42.99 30.92
CA THR A 525 -22.52 41.92 31.58
C THR A 525 -22.53 40.66 30.72
N CYS A 526 -22.79 39.50 31.30
CA CYS A 526 -22.82 38.22 30.61
C CYS A 526 -24.24 37.87 30.16
N ALA A 527 -24.43 37.80 28.84
CA ALA A 527 -25.70 37.39 28.25
C ALA A 527 -25.53 36.12 27.40
N GLN A 528 -26.52 35.24 27.47
CA GLN A 528 -26.58 34.05 26.65
C GLN A 528 -26.95 34.44 25.21
N GLY A 529 -25.95 34.53 24.34
CA GLY A 529 -26.14 34.78 22.91
C GLY A 529 -26.37 33.45 22.18
N SER A 530 -27.61 33.13 21.81
CA SER A 530 -27.87 31.94 20.99
C SER A 530 -27.38 32.17 19.56
N CYS A 531 -26.18 31.67 19.24
CA CYS A 531 -25.68 31.51 17.88
C CYS A 531 -26.60 30.52 17.13
N LYS A 532 -27.46 31.02 16.23
CA LYS A 532 -28.42 30.20 15.48
C LYS A 532 -27.96 29.84 14.06
N ILE A 533 -26.70 30.07 13.73
CA ILE A 533 -26.15 29.76 12.39
C ILE A 533 -25.88 28.24 12.33
N PRO A 534 -26.55 27.50 11.42
CA PRO A 534 -26.30 26.07 11.26
C PRO A 534 -24.82 25.80 10.96
N HIS A 535 -24.26 24.75 11.57
CA HIS A 535 -22.86 24.33 11.40
C HIS A 535 -21.81 25.38 11.83
N CYS A 536 -22.21 26.40 12.61
CA CYS A 536 -21.31 27.36 13.20
C CYS A 536 -20.91 26.96 14.63
N GLU A 537 -19.61 26.83 14.87
CA GLU A 537 -19.04 26.59 16.20
C GLU A 537 -18.88 27.88 17.00
N LEU A 538 -18.58 28.99 16.32
CA LEU A 538 -18.33 30.28 16.95
C LEU A 538 -18.88 31.43 16.09
N CYS A 539 -19.90 32.12 16.59
CA CYS A 539 -20.40 33.36 15.98
C CYS A 539 -19.44 34.53 16.22
N ASP A 540 -19.44 35.51 15.32
CA ASP A 540 -18.70 36.77 15.47
C ASP A 540 -19.27 37.58 16.66
N PRO A 541 -18.46 37.89 17.69
CA PRO A 541 -18.90 38.66 18.86
C PRO A 541 -19.41 40.06 18.51
N ALA A 542 -18.93 40.67 17.41
CA ALA A 542 -19.37 41.97 16.94
C ALA A 542 -20.61 41.88 16.02
N ASN A 543 -20.86 40.72 15.41
CA ASN A 543 -21.99 40.50 14.52
C ASN A 543 -22.52 39.05 14.61
N PRO A 544 -23.45 38.76 15.53
CA PRO A 544 -23.95 37.40 15.80
C PRO A 544 -24.66 36.69 14.63
N SER A 545 -24.84 37.38 13.49
CA SER A 545 -25.36 36.79 12.25
C SER A 545 -24.27 36.23 11.33
N ARG A 546 -22.99 36.32 11.72
CA ARG A 546 -21.84 35.79 10.99
C ARG A 546 -21.08 34.77 11.84
N CYS A 547 -20.49 33.79 11.18
CA CYS A 547 -19.68 32.76 11.81
C CYS A 547 -18.19 33.07 11.65
N GLN A 548 -17.43 32.96 12.74
CA GLN A 548 -15.97 32.98 12.73
C GLN A 548 -15.38 31.59 12.49
N ARG A 549 -16.04 30.53 12.98
CA ARG A 549 -15.55 29.16 12.84
C ARG A 549 -16.68 28.17 12.62
N CYS A 550 -16.61 27.44 11.52
CA CYS A 550 -17.57 26.42 11.15
C CYS A 550 -17.10 25.03 11.59
N THR A 551 -18.04 24.12 11.84
CA THR A 551 -17.74 22.71 12.05
C THR A 551 -17.18 22.11 10.77
N SER A 552 -16.10 21.34 10.85
CA SER A 552 -15.61 20.59 9.69
C SER A 552 -16.71 19.64 9.16
N PRO A 553 -16.92 19.51 7.83
CA PRO A 553 -16.12 20.05 6.72
C PRO A 553 -16.64 21.39 6.14
N TYR A 554 -17.47 22.12 6.87
CA TYR A 554 -18.03 23.41 6.41
C TYR A 554 -16.99 24.52 6.52
N LEU A 555 -16.98 25.45 5.58
CA LEU A 555 -16.12 26.63 5.54
C LEU A 555 -16.94 27.90 5.69
N VAL A 556 -16.35 28.93 6.29
CA VAL A 556 -16.98 30.25 6.40
C VAL A 556 -17.02 30.88 5.00
N ASP A 557 -18.21 31.21 4.53
CA ASP A 557 -18.38 32.01 3.32
C ASP A 557 -18.02 33.47 3.61
N SER A 558 -17.00 33.99 2.94
CA SER A 558 -16.55 35.38 3.09
C SER A 558 -17.62 36.41 2.72
N TYR A 559 -18.64 36.03 1.94
CA TYR A 559 -19.71 36.92 1.49
C TYR A 559 -20.71 37.24 2.61
N ASP A 560 -21.31 36.23 3.24
CA ASP A 560 -22.37 36.39 4.24
C ASP A 560 -21.98 35.87 5.64
N GLY A 561 -20.82 35.22 5.78
CA GLY A 561 -20.36 34.65 7.03
C GLY A 561 -21.08 33.36 7.42
N LEU A 562 -21.83 32.72 6.52
CA LEU A 562 -22.51 31.45 6.78
C LEU A 562 -21.57 30.25 6.55
N CYS A 563 -21.86 29.14 7.22
CA CYS A 563 -21.10 27.90 7.06
C CYS A 563 -21.66 27.07 5.90
N ARG A 564 -20.83 26.80 4.89
CA ARG A 564 -21.22 26.08 3.67
C ARG A 564 -20.16 25.08 3.24
N LEU A 565 -20.57 24.05 2.52
CA LEU A 565 -19.62 23.13 1.87
C LEU A 565 -19.05 23.78 0.60
N ALA A 566 -17.86 23.35 0.18
CA ALA A 566 -17.22 23.84 -1.07
C ALA A 566 -18.00 23.48 -2.35
N THR A 567 -19.00 22.59 -2.24
CA THR A 567 -19.91 22.19 -3.31
C THR A 567 -21.22 22.99 -3.32
N ASP A 568 -21.53 23.76 -2.27
CA ASP A 568 -22.76 24.55 -2.16
C ASP A 568 -22.57 25.95 -2.77
N CYS A 569 -22.44 25.98 -4.09
CA CYS A 569 -22.22 27.22 -4.84
C CYS A 569 -23.50 28.02 -5.04
N ALA A 570 -23.39 29.34 -4.91
CA ALA A 570 -24.45 30.26 -5.32
C ALA A 570 -24.46 30.46 -6.85
N VAL A 571 -23.34 30.16 -7.52
CA VAL A 571 -23.23 30.21 -8.99
C VAL A 571 -23.98 29.02 -9.61
N PRO A 572 -25.01 29.24 -10.45
CA PRO A 572 -25.74 28.16 -11.10
C PRO A 572 -24.85 27.30 -11.99
N GLN A 573 -25.12 26.00 -12.05
CA GLN A 573 -24.34 25.02 -12.83
C GLN A 573 -22.85 24.95 -12.48
N CYS A 574 -22.49 25.41 -11.28
CA CYS A 574 -21.15 25.26 -10.73
C CYS A 574 -21.02 23.95 -9.95
N LYS A 575 -19.96 23.19 -10.25
CA LYS A 575 -19.61 21.93 -9.60
C LYS A 575 -18.78 22.14 -8.33
N GLN A 576 -17.95 23.17 -8.32
CA GLN A 576 -17.03 23.49 -7.22
C GLN A 576 -16.79 24.99 -7.15
N CYS A 577 -16.97 25.59 -5.97
CA CYS A 577 -16.74 27.02 -5.78
C CYS A 577 -15.31 27.27 -5.33
N VAL A 578 -14.84 28.50 -5.57
CA VAL A 578 -13.55 28.94 -5.05
C VAL A 578 -13.58 28.91 -3.52
N ALA A 579 -12.51 28.37 -2.92
CA ALA A 579 -12.41 28.27 -1.46
C ALA A 579 -12.71 29.61 -0.77
N GLY A 580 -13.61 29.58 0.22
CA GLY A 580 -14.00 30.73 1.01
C GLY A 580 -15.06 31.66 0.38
N THR A 581 -15.63 31.36 -0.80
CA THR A 581 -16.78 32.11 -1.32
C THR A 581 -17.69 31.29 -2.24
N SER A 582 -19.00 31.29 -1.99
CA SER A 582 -19.98 30.63 -2.86
C SER A 582 -20.28 31.38 -4.16
N ARG A 583 -19.82 32.64 -4.31
CA ARG A 583 -20.14 33.50 -5.47
C ARG A 583 -19.18 33.37 -6.65
N LYS A 584 -18.12 32.58 -6.53
CA LYS A 584 -17.17 32.34 -7.62
C LYS A 584 -17.04 30.85 -7.88
N CYS A 585 -17.17 30.47 -9.13
CA CYS A 585 -17.03 29.10 -9.57
C CYS A 585 -15.57 28.79 -9.94
N GLU A 586 -15.06 27.68 -9.44
CA GLU A 586 -13.76 27.13 -9.83
C GLU A 586 -13.92 26.13 -10.97
N LYS A 587 -14.99 25.34 -10.94
CA LYS A 587 -15.29 24.32 -11.96
C LYS A 587 -16.78 24.22 -12.24
N CYS A 588 -17.18 24.32 -13.50
CA CYS A 588 -18.56 24.13 -13.93
C CYS A 588 -18.95 22.65 -14.03
N ASN A 589 -20.25 22.38 -14.04
CA ASN A 589 -20.80 21.06 -14.39
C ASN A 589 -20.44 20.69 -15.83
N ASP A 590 -20.44 19.39 -16.12
CA ASP A 590 -20.07 18.89 -17.44
C ASP A 590 -21.03 19.46 -18.50
N GLY A 591 -20.47 20.03 -19.58
CA GLY A 591 -21.24 20.70 -20.64
C GLY A 591 -21.45 22.20 -20.45
N TYR A 592 -20.79 22.85 -19.49
CA TYR A 592 -20.80 24.31 -19.29
C TYR A 592 -19.37 24.89 -19.24
N ASP A 593 -19.20 26.06 -19.84
CA ASP A 593 -17.95 26.82 -19.87
C ASP A 593 -17.93 27.89 -18.77
N LEU A 594 -16.81 27.99 -18.06
CA LEU A 594 -16.60 28.97 -16.99
C LEU A 594 -16.44 30.39 -17.56
N SER A 595 -17.21 31.34 -17.04
CA SER A 595 -17.06 32.75 -17.40
C SER A 595 -15.70 33.31 -16.94
N SER A 596 -15.18 34.31 -17.64
CA SER A 596 -13.87 34.91 -17.34
C SER A 596 -13.78 35.52 -15.95
N ASP A 597 -14.87 36.06 -15.42
CA ASP A 597 -15.00 36.61 -14.07
C ASP A 597 -15.37 35.56 -13.00
N ARG A 598 -15.55 34.30 -13.43
CA ARG A 598 -15.94 33.14 -12.61
C ARG A 598 -17.30 33.26 -11.93
N THR A 599 -18.16 34.18 -12.34
CA THR A 599 -19.49 34.37 -11.74
C THR A 599 -20.59 33.59 -12.44
N ALA A 600 -20.30 32.94 -13.57
CA ALA A 600 -21.27 32.15 -14.34
C ALA A 600 -20.64 30.90 -14.99
N CYS A 601 -21.48 29.88 -15.18
CA CYS A 601 -21.21 28.71 -16.00
C CYS A 601 -22.20 28.73 -17.17
N ASN A 602 -21.71 29.04 -18.37
CA ASN A 602 -22.53 29.28 -19.55
C ASN A 602 -22.52 28.05 -20.46
N THR A 603 -23.60 27.80 -21.19
CA THR A 603 -23.59 26.75 -22.22
C THR A 603 -22.58 27.11 -23.32
N PRO A 604 -21.79 26.17 -23.85
CA PRO A 604 -20.87 26.40 -24.95
C PRO A 604 -21.64 26.99 -26.14
N THR A 605 -21.23 28.17 -26.62
CA THR A 605 -21.75 28.70 -27.87
C THR A 605 -21.39 27.73 -29.02
N PRO A 606 -22.37 27.28 -29.85
CA PRO A 606 -22.10 26.32 -30.92
C PRO A 606 -20.99 26.83 -31.86
N PRO A 607 -20.11 25.94 -32.36
CA PRO A 607 -18.97 26.35 -33.18
C PRO A 607 -19.35 26.78 -34.62
N CYS A 608 -20.61 26.64 -35.03
CA CYS A 608 -21.08 26.85 -36.39
C CYS A 608 -22.50 27.45 -36.43
N ASP A 609 -22.71 28.44 -37.30
CA ASP A 609 -24.04 29.03 -37.54
C ASP A 609 -24.85 28.22 -38.58
N VAL A 610 -24.25 27.17 -39.17
CA VAL A 610 -24.84 26.30 -40.20
C VAL A 610 -25.48 25.06 -39.56
N GLN A 611 -26.80 24.89 -39.75
CA GLN A 611 -27.51 23.70 -39.28
C GLN A 611 -26.97 22.39 -39.86
N HIS A 612 -26.97 21.34 -39.04
CA HIS A 612 -26.46 20.00 -39.37
C HIS A 612 -24.98 19.97 -39.77
N CYS A 613 -24.21 20.97 -39.34
CA CYS A 613 -22.78 21.03 -39.56
C CYS A 613 -22.00 20.42 -38.40
N GLN A 614 -21.13 19.47 -38.71
CA GLN A 614 -20.21 18.83 -37.78
C GLN A 614 -18.95 19.69 -37.56
N LYS A 615 -18.46 20.38 -38.59
CA LYS A 615 -17.28 21.25 -38.50
C LYS A 615 -17.30 22.33 -39.58
N CYS A 616 -17.06 23.59 -39.20
CA CYS A 616 -16.98 24.73 -40.10
C CYS A 616 -15.62 24.83 -40.80
N VAL A 617 -15.58 25.63 -41.87
CA VAL A 617 -14.33 26.03 -42.51
C VAL A 617 -13.56 26.94 -41.57
N ASP A 618 -12.25 26.74 -41.44
CA ASP A 618 -11.41 27.54 -40.55
C ASP A 618 -11.52 29.04 -40.89
N GLY A 619 -11.95 29.83 -39.91
CA GLY A 619 -12.16 31.28 -40.04
C GLY A 619 -13.54 31.70 -40.55
N ASP A 620 -14.45 30.78 -40.90
CA ASP A 620 -15.80 31.12 -41.39
C ASP A 620 -16.87 30.22 -40.76
N ARG A 621 -17.59 30.78 -39.77
CA ARG A 621 -18.67 30.10 -39.03
C ARG A 621 -19.96 29.93 -39.83
N THR A 622 -20.06 30.56 -41.00
CA THR A 622 -21.24 30.49 -41.88
C THR A 622 -21.13 29.42 -42.96
N ARG A 623 -20.00 28.69 -43.00
CA ARG A 623 -19.72 27.64 -44.00
C ARG A 623 -19.29 26.34 -43.35
N CYS A 624 -19.96 25.27 -43.74
CA CYS A 624 -19.69 23.93 -43.25
C CYS A 624 -18.66 23.19 -44.11
N ALA A 625 -17.64 22.62 -43.46
CA ALA A 625 -16.67 21.72 -44.06
C ALA A 625 -17.12 20.25 -44.01
N TYR A 626 -17.84 19.85 -42.96
CA TYR A 626 -18.32 18.47 -42.76
C TYR A 626 -19.72 18.47 -42.17
N CYS A 627 -20.66 17.76 -42.80
CA CYS A 627 -22.05 17.66 -42.32
C CYS A 627 -22.26 16.43 -41.45
N ASN A 628 -23.24 16.51 -40.55
CA ASN A 628 -23.71 15.38 -39.76
C ASN A 628 -24.25 14.27 -40.67
N THR A 629 -24.22 13.03 -40.18
CA THR A 629 -24.69 11.84 -40.90
C THR A 629 -26.11 12.01 -41.45
N GLY A 630 -26.32 11.67 -42.73
CA GLY A 630 -27.59 11.88 -43.45
C GLY A 630 -27.65 13.15 -44.30
N TYR A 631 -26.60 13.98 -44.26
CA TYR A 631 -26.47 15.22 -45.03
C TYR A 631 -25.13 15.28 -45.79
N TYR A 632 -25.07 16.01 -46.90
CA TYR A 632 -23.83 16.28 -47.65
C TYR A 632 -23.60 17.79 -47.81
N VAL A 633 -22.33 18.19 -47.98
CA VAL A 633 -21.95 19.59 -48.15
C VAL A 633 -22.23 20.05 -49.58
N SER A 634 -23.04 21.09 -49.73
CA SER A 634 -23.25 21.82 -50.98
C SER A 634 -23.16 23.31 -50.73
N GLN A 635 -22.23 24.00 -51.39
CA GLN A 635 -21.98 25.44 -51.24
C GLN A 635 -21.82 25.91 -49.77
N GLY A 636 -21.17 25.09 -48.93
CA GLY A 636 -20.98 25.40 -47.51
C GLY A 636 -22.22 25.20 -46.62
N ARG A 637 -23.30 24.61 -47.13
CA ARG A 637 -24.49 24.20 -46.37
C ARG A 637 -24.72 22.70 -46.42
N CYS A 638 -25.41 22.16 -45.42
CA CYS A 638 -25.70 20.73 -45.31
C CYS A 638 -27.10 20.40 -45.84
N LEU A 639 -27.19 19.56 -46.88
CA LEU A 639 -28.44 19.15 -47.51
C LEU A 639 -28.70 17.64 -47.32
N PRO A 640 -29.95 17.19 -47.11
CA PRO A 640 -30.27 15.79 -46.82
C PRO A 640 -30.08 14.87 -48.05
N VAL A 641 -29.65 13.63 -47.81
CA VAL A 641 -29.22 12.63 -48.83
C VAL A 641 -30.40 11.83 -49.43
N GLN A 642 -31.65 12.29 -49.31
CA GLN A 642 -32.86 11.50 -49.55
C GLN A 642 -33.23 11.27 -51.04
N ALA A 643 -32.26 10.90 -51.89
CA ALA A 643 -32.47 10.47 -53.27
C ALA A 643 -31.61 9.23 -53.66
N CYS A 644 -31.12 8.44 -52.71
CA CYS A 644 -30.30 7.24 -52.97
C CYS A 644 -31.21 6.01 -53.16
N TYR A 645 -31.22 5.40 -54.36
CA TYR A 645 -32.15 4.31 -54.72
C TYR A 645 -31.57 2.90 -54.55
N VAL A 646 -30.34 2.76 -54.05
CA VAL A 646 -29.67 1.45 -53.89
C VAL A 646 -29.94 0.86 -52.51
N ALA A 647 -30.65 -0.28 -52.47
CA ALA A 647 -30.95 -0.98 -51.23
C ALA A 647 -29.67 -1.41 -50.48
N ASN A 648 -29.69 -1.29 -49.15
CA ASN A 648 -28.57 -1.60 -48.23
C ASN A 648 -27.30 -0.76 -48.44
N CYS A 649 -27.43 0.42 -49.05
CA CYS A 649 -26.34 1.36 -49.28
C CYS A 649 -26.25 2.42 -48.17
N ALA A 650 -25.07 2.58 -47.56
CA ALA A 650 -24.82 3.59 -46.54
C ALA A 650 -24.50 4.97 -47.15
N GLN A 651 -23.85 5.01 -48.33
CA GLN A 651 -23.54 6.23 -49.09
C GLN A 651 -23.59 5.97 -50.60
N CYS A 652 -24.32 6.80 -51.35
CA CYS A 652 -24.36 6.77 -52.82
C CYS A 652 -23.20 7.57 -53.45
N MET A 653 -22.86 7.26 -54.71
CA MET A 653 -21.85 7.98 -55.47
C MET A 653 -22.32 9.39 -55.86
N LEU A 654 -21.38 10.35 -55.83
CA LEU A 654 -21.61 11.80 -55.99
C LEU A 654 -22.31 12.24 -57.28
N SER A 655 -22.24 11.44 -58.35
CA SER A 655 -22.80 11.77 -59.67
C SER A 655 -23.91 10.81 -60.13
N ASP A 656 -24.18 9.74 -59.37
CA ASP A 656 -25.12 8.71 -59.76
C ASP A 656 -25.76 8.07 -58.53
N SER A 657 -26.99 8.52 -58.25
CA SER A 657 -27.78 8.07 -57.10
C SER A 657 -28.31 6.64 -57.22
N ALA A 658 -28.05 5.96 -58.35
CA ALA A 658 -28.31 4.55 -58.56
C ALA A 658 -27.07 3.66 -58.29
N LYS A 659 -25.95 4.23 -57.81
CA LYS A 659 -24.72 3.50 -57.48
C LYS A 659 -24.26 3.77 -56.06
N CYS A 660 -23.87 2.72 -55.36
CA CYS A 660 -23.39 2.81 -53.99
C CYS A 660 -21.86 2.99 -53.95
N SER A 661 -21.37 3.93 -53.14
CA SER A 661 -19.94 4.06 -52.82
C SER A 661 -19.57 3.29 -51.55
N THR A 662 -20.51 3.11 -50.61
CA THR A 662 -20.25 2.39 -49.35
C THR A 662 -21.51 1.66 -48.86
N CYS A 663 -21.41 0.35 -48.65
CA CYS A 663 -22.52 -0.48 -48.18
C CYS A 663 -22.69 -0.44 -46.66
N MET A 664 -23.91 -0.72 -46.18
CA MET A 664 -24.18 -0.92 -44.76
C MET A 664 -23.49 -2.18 -44.24
N ASN A 665 -23.19 -2.23 -42.93
CA ASN A 665 -22.51 -3.36 -42.29
C ASN A 665 -23.21 -4.69 -42.56
N GLY A 666 -22.45 -5.71 -42.99
CA GLY A 666 -22.96 -7.04 -43.37
C GLY A 666 -23.22 -7.26 -44.86
N TYR A 667 -22.98 -6.24 -45.70
CA TYR A 667 -23.16 -6.27 -47.16
C TYR A 667 -21.85 -5.93 -47.87
N LEU A 668 -21.57 -6.61 -48.99
CA LEU A 668 -20.41 -6.34 -49.84
C LEU A 668 -20.83 -5.58 -51.10
N LEU A 669 -20.00 -4.62 -51.48
CA LEU A 669 -20.17 -3.84 -52.70
C LEU A 669 -19.78 -4.70 -53.91
N THR A 670 -20.69 -4.84 -54.87
CA THR A 670 -20.43 -5.54 -56.13
C THR A 670 -19.72 -4.63 -57.14
N SER A 671 -19.14 -5.23 -58.18
CA SER A 671 -18.59 -4.49 -59.33
C SER A 671 -19.63 -3.69 -60.12
N SER A 672 -20.91 -3.98 -59.92
CA SER A 672 -22.05 -3.23 -60.42
C SER A 672 -22.56 -2.14 -59.46
N TYR A 673 -21.84 -1.87 -58.37
CA TYR A 673 -22.12 -0.83 -57.37
C TYR A 673 -23.43 -1.02 -56.58
N HIS A 674 -23.85 -2.28 -56.41
CA HIS A 674 -24.96 -2.67 -55.54
C HIS A 674 -24.45 -3.39 -54.29
N CYS A 675 -25.24 -3.39 -53.22
CA CYS A 675 -24.88 -4.02 -51.95
C CYS A 675 -25.60 -5.35 -51.76
N VAL A 676 -24.84 -6.45 -51.70
CA VAL A 676 -25.40 -7.81 -51.54
C VAL A 676 -24.93 -8.46 -50.23
N SER A 677 -25.79 -9.30 -49.65
CA SER A 677 -25.51 -9.97 -48.38
C SER A 677 -24.36 -10.98 -48.52
N GLN A 678 -23.47 -11.01 -47.53
CA GLN A 678 -22.32 -11.91 -47.47
C GLN A 678 -22.66 -13.42 -47.43
N ARG A 679 -23.93 -13.81 -47.29
CA ARG A 679 -24.35 -15.22 -47.17
C ARG A 679 -24.61 -15.98 -48.49
N ILE A 680 -24.50 -15.35 -49.67
CA ILE A 680 -24.89 -15.97 -50.96
C ILE A 680 -23.68 -16.41 -51.84
N ILE A 681 -22.42 -16.14 -51.46
CA ILE A 681 -21.24 -16.46 -52.32
C ILE A 681 -20.72 -17.91 -52.15
N ASN A 682 -21.61 -18.88 -51.95
CA ASN A 682 -21.29 -20.31 -52.07
C ASN A 682 -22.18 -20.92 -53.15
N GLY A 683 -21.93 -20.57 -54.41
CA GLY A 683 -22.72 -21.07 -55.53
C GLY A 683 -22.24 -20.62 -56.91
N ALA A 684 -21.27 -21.36 -57.43
CA ALA A 684 -20.97 -21.56 -58.85
C ALA A 684 -20.26 -20.45 -59.68
N ALA A 685 -19.35 -20.96 -60.52
CA ALA A 685 -18.68 -20.38 -61.69
C ALA A 685 -17.45 -19.47 -61.48
N ALA A 686 -16.27 -20.11 -61.47
CA ALA A 686 -15.01 -19.52 -61.97
C ALA A 686 -15.08 -19.36 -63.51
N PRO A 687 -14.25 -18.49 -64.12
CA PRO A 687 -12.92 -18.97 -64.54
C PRO A 687 -11.76 -17.94 -64.47
N ARG A 688 -10.60 -18.47 -64.03
CA ARG A 688 -9.21 -18.29 -64.53
C ARG A 688 -8.71 -16.94 -65.09
N ALA A 689 -7.72 -16.36 -64.42
CA ALA A 689 -6.41 -15.90 -64.97
C ALA A 689 -5.53 -15.42 -63.78
N LEU A 690 -4.52 -16.13 -63.26
CA LEU A 690 -3.16 -16.47 -63.75
C LEU A 690 -2.23 -15.26 -64.02
N TRP A 691 -1.11 -15.25 -63.26
CA TRP A 691 0.20 -14.58 -63.41
C TRP A 691 0.46 -13.17 -62.82
N VAL A 692 1.24 -13.17 -61.72
CA VAL A 692 2.58 -12.55 -61.56
C VAL A 692 2.91 -11.31 -62.40
N ALA A 693 3.23 -10.18 -61.75
CA ALA A 693 4.46 -9.40 -61.96
C ALA A 693 4.58 -8.22 -60.99
N ALA A 694 5.77 -8.09 -60.40
CA ALA A 694 6.27 -6.87 -59.80
C ALA A 694 6.68 -5.83 -60.87
N ALA A 695 6.80 -4.57 -60.44
CA ALA A 695 7.60 -3.48 -61.01
C ALA A 695 7.04 -2.62 -62.17
N VAL A 696 6.78 -1.34 -61.83
CA VAL A 696 7.08 -0.09 -62.57
C VAL A 696 7.32 0.95 -61.46
N LEU A 697 8.53 1.28 -60.97
CA LEU A 697 9.69 1.99 -61.56
C LEU A 697 9.33 3.17 -62.48
N LEU A 698 9.51 4.40 -61.94
CA LEU A 698 10.15 5.61 -62.51
C LEU A 698 9.68 6.06 -63.91
N ALA A 699 9.40 7.33 -64.24
CA ALA A 699 9.62 8.63 -63.62
C ALA A 699 8.84 9.68 -64.42
N SER A 700 8.47 10.80 -63.80
CA SER A 700 8.50 12.12 -64.44
C SER A 700 8.36 13.18 -63.35
N ALA A 701 9.04 14.31 -63.36
CA ALA A 701 10.31 14.72 -63.96
C ALA A 701 10.66 16.03 -63.24
N ALA A 702 11.92 16.20 -62.83
CA ALA A 702 12.40 17.48 -62.36
C ALA A 702 12.46 18.46 -63.55
N THR A 703 11.81 19.61 -63.43
CA THR A 703 12.35 20.97 -63.73
C THR A 703 11.23 22.02 -63.67
N TYR A 704 11.27 22.89 -62.66
CA TYR A 704 10.73 24.25 -62.70
C TYR A 704 11.57 25.11 -61.75
N LEU A 705 11.84 26.36 -62.16
CA LEU A 705 12.82 27.35 -61.71
C LEU A 705 14.13 27.35 -62.51
N ALA A 706 14.42 28.30 -63.43
CA ALA A 706 13.91 29.66 -63.74
C ALA A 706 12.49 30.08 -63.32
#